data_AF-A0A077PWP8-F1
#
_entry.id   AF-A0A077PWP8-F1
#
_cell.length_a   1.000
_cell.length_b   1.000
_cell.length_c   1.000
_cell.angle_alpha   90.00
_cell.angle_beta   90.00
_cell.angle_gamma   90.00
#
_symmetry.space_group_name_H-M   'P 1'
#
loop_
_entity.id
_entity.type
_entity.pdbx_description
1 polymer ?
#
loop_
_entity_poly.entity_id
_entity_poly.type
_entity_poly.pdbx_seq_one_letter_code
_entity_poly.pdbx_strand_id
1 'polypeptide(L)'
;MANILESRTSYKTLFNDNQDLYCLPGLPETNDGPLAYLVDLYQQTRLFESEADKDSARFLSQRRPDIETLLLDSTNLNKTSSLLPLIIEALAQKVKAHINKNQPLTNSLAEIHYPLALPFHFPLKQTIAVLAEKELPLLELIQQADSQYPNFIDNNLSSDSLQTAMMVSSSLAPKLQTLLQEKSQSDQKDFFAKYYGVKGDAAEAALSLSRLTVFTQQTNLSSQEAERLFAINGLSDNKITHSIVTYSSNVAKPTNAGKQFPSGANYAASFINAGTEPAIYLAKTVDPKTAKDVVLLKEISNDNFDRIQRFLHIQKALKLTSEQLDLLLVTARQAEKQQDFAITEATLRALGVFLHFQQEYSTTAEQFAAFIGQITPYSLENKLSFFDRLFNASGLSQQAASSSVLVLDNQEFDPSTIEGLDALTVNQLCAGLKIDDATCQILLSLIMQAQTLTKPKRSLDVVSALYRLVELPRLLKLPVKEGLGLLLLLNNDNPNYLQQLAGVPVLSKNAEDIDILDVMVGVMNAAQWIKRHELSTLSLNLLLTPYQPDANGVTSEDIENIDWLKKVISILPDQQYALLSEDKIAAAMMGFQAKQIPVNWMKSFSELVDENMGIIQGDLVSADNSAEKALSEEVGKILQELAEEEAWKAQGDTWTQILTVLIRDAFIAQQDLVIKAISHAFNLDETLSLPLLLWTGNNQATFLRDSISLATPAGDPQLKAKAVATWYDLNRYTAIVKSFKLTAKTIQALIGNPDWFGLHLPDDKLRDLDLTFLHRLSRYGDWLDLLANHKTEDDVLYYLSQANQIGQTPPLDNIWTTEQAANNLAELIGWTSKEIQQVTNGFEHNVAQNVIGISTIMRVKVLAEKSDISAQPLLDVAKLSNQSDYDHWQQVSSALFAACTQEEQTKLEGSLNELWRDALIEYLLGQWAPSDDNLSDITTVEDLSNYFLTDLQVATEVSTSRVAFAIASLQRYLFRLFSRLETGYGVQTISDERIEHWNRNLSQYGHWQAWQRQKNFPENFIDPARRLRKTRAFADLENDLGQSRLNNNMIQTAIFRYLTEFERISNLQLVSGYIDGTDPKNDRYHFIGKNNAEPVEYYWRTLDIKMRDANDLISPLAWGEWEKITLSLSGTLLALRPIVISGRQYAIWVERESSPLMSAEQKPSDYRAINVKFTYKQSNGEWSAPNTLFRLNGTDANGEYPTKDGKRVPDKENP
;
A
#
# COMPACT_ATOMS: atom_id res chain seq x y z
N MET A 1 79.50 -33.86 29.71
CA MET A 1 78.34 -33.84 30.62
C MET A 1 77.30 -32.90 30.02
N ALA A 2 76.42 -33.48 29.22
CA ALA A 2 75.16 -32.89 28.79
C ALA A 2 74.08 -33.20 29.84
N ASN A 3 72.97 -32.48 29.77
CA ASN A 3 71.69 -32.67 30.48
C ASN A 3 71.62 -32.10 31.90
N ILE A 4 71.10 -30.86 32.01
CA ILE A 4 69.79 -30.50 32.60
C ILE A 4 69.72 -28.96 32.54
N LEU A 5 69.21 -28.42 31.43
CA LEU A 5 68.64 -27.08 31.39
C LEU A 5 67.15 -27.32 31.18
N GLU A 6 66.43 -27.32 32.30
CA GLU A 6 64.98 -27.39 32.34
C GLU A 6 64.39 -26.41 31.31
N SER A 7 63.47 -26.92 30.51
CA SER A 7 62.62 -26.17 29.59
C SER A 7 61.90 -25.07 30.37
N ARG A 8 62.50 -23.88 30.46
CA ARG A 8 61.78 -22.69 30.89
C ARG A 8 60.63 -22.51 29.93
N THR A 9 59.41 -22.54 30.45
CA THR A 9 58.19 -22.15 29.75
C THR A 9 58.42 -20.79 29.09
N SER A 10 58.66 -20.81 27.79
CA SER A 10 58.77 -19.62 26.95
C SER A 10 57.43 -19.38 26.27
N TYR A 11 57.14 -18.14 25.89
CA TYR A 11 55.93 -17.80 25.14
C TYR A 11 55.79 -18.69 23.89
N LYS A 12 56.89 -18.92 23.19
CA LYS A 12 56.96 -19.80 22.01
C LYS A 12 56.59 -21.26 22.31
N THR A 13 57.02 -21.80 23.44
CA THR A 13 56.67 -23.18 23.84
C THR A 13 55.26 -23.30 24.41
N LEU A 14 54.68 -22.21 24.95
CA LEU A 14 53.33 -22.18 25.52
C LEU A 14 52.25 -21.96 24.46
N PHE A 15 52.52 -21.13 23.46
CA PHE A 15 51.52 -20.66 22.48
C PHE A 15 51.88 -20.99 21.03
N ASN A 16 52.94 -21.79 20.80
CA ASN A 16 53.43 -22.15 19.46
C ASN A 16 53.64 -20.93 18.55
N ASP A 17 54.30 -19.89 19.09
CA ASP A 17 54.57 -18.61 18.42
C ASP A 17 55.35 -18.82 17.11
N ASN A 18 54.63 -18.72 16.00
CA ASN A 18 55.12 -18.84 14.64
C ASN A 18 55.03 -17.48 13.96
N GLN A 19 56.19 -16.93 13.58
CA GLN A 19 56.28 -15.63 12.91
C GLN A 19 55.58 -15.61 11.54
N ASP A 20 55.43 -16.77 10.89
CA ASP A 20 54.66 -16.90 9.65
C ASP A 20 53.14 -16.71 9.86
N LEU A 21 52.66 -16.72 11.11
CA LEU A 21 51.26 -16.48 11.49
C LEU A 21 50.99 -15.01 11.86
N TYR A 22 51.97 -14.11 11.69
CA TYR A 22 51.74 -12.68 11.94
C TYR A 22 50.85 -12.12 10.83
N CYS A 23 49.73 -11.50 11.23
CA CYS A 23 48.77 -10.94 10.28
C CYS A 23 49.18 -9.54 9.80
N LEU A 24 48.77 -9.19 8.58
CA LEU A 24 48.90 -7.83 8.06
C LEU A 24 47.85 -6.90 8.68
N PRO A 25 48.13 -5.60 8.83
CA PRO A 25 47.14 -4.62 9.30
C PRO A 25 45.87 -4.65 8.44
N GLY A 26 44.71 -4.58 9.10
CA GLY A 26 43.39 -4.58 8.45
C GLY A 26 42.82 -5.96 8.11
N LEU A 27 43.56 -7.05 8.36
CA LEU A 27 43.02 -8.40 8.22
C LEU A 27 42.09 -8.79 9.39
N PRO A 28 41.16 -9.74 9.19
CA PRO A 28 40.23 -10.17 10.25
C PRO A 28 40.93 -10.65 11.53
N GLU A 29 42.12 -11.25 11.43
CA GLU A 29 42.88 -11.81 12.55
C GLU A 29 43.63 -10.76 13.38
N THR A 30 43.55 -9.48 12.99
CA THR A 30 44.21 -8.39 13.72
C THR A 30 43.64 -8.23 15.13
N ASN A 31 44.54 -8.08 16.11
CA ASN A 31 44.16 -7.90 17.51
C ASN A 31 43.66 -6.49 17.85
N ASP A 32 43.65 -5.58 16.88
CA ASP A 32 43.10 -4.22 16.93
C ASP A 32 41.97 -4.00 15.90
N GLY A 33 41.49 -5.08 15.28
CA GLY A 33 40.40 -5.09 14.29
C GLY A 33 39.00 -5.21 14.90
N PRO A 34 37.94 -5.09 14.08
CA PRO A 34 36.56 -5.14 14.58
C PRO A 34 36.16 -6.50 15.18
N LEU A 35 36.72 -7.62 14.70
CA LEU A 35 36.46 -8.94 15.29
C LEU A 35 37.02 -9.04 16.71
N ALA A 36 38.26 -8.57 16.92
CA ALA A 36 38.85 -8.51 18.24
C ALA A 36 38.06 -7.58 19.19
N TYR A 37 37.56 -6.45 18.68
CA TYR A 37 36.68 -5.57 19.44
C TYR A 37 35.36 -6.23 19.83
N LEU A 38 34.69 -6.93 18.90
CA LEU A 38 33.48 -7.68 19.18
C LEU A 38 33.70 -8.72 20.28
N VAL A 39 34.81 -9.45 20.23
CA VAL A 39 35.19 -10.44 21.25
C VAL A 39 35.42 -9.77 22.60
N ASP A 40 36.11 -8.63 22.66
CA ASP A 40 36.34 -7.89 23.91
C ASP A 40 35.01 -7.42 24.52
N LEU A 41 34.12 -6.82 23.72
CA LEU A 41 32.77 -6.44 24.17
C LEU A 41 31.98 -7.65 24.70
N TYR A 42 32.00 -8.77 23.98
CA TYR A 42 31.32 -9.99 24.40
C TYR A 42 31.88 -10.50 25.74
N GLN A 43 33.21 -10.47 25.92
CA GLN A 43 33.84 -10.83 27.20
C GLN A 43 33.41 -9.87 28.33
N GLN A 44 33.36 -8.55 28.08
CA GLN A 44 32.85 -7.59 29.06
C GLN A 44 31.41 -7.91 29.47
N THR A 45 30.57 -8.27 28.50
CA THR A 45 29.20 -8.72 28.77
C THR A 45 29.20 -9.96 29.66
N ARG A 46 30.00 -10.98 29.34
CA ARG A 46 30.09 -12.21 30.14
C ARG A 46 30.56 -11.95 31.58
N LEU A 47 31.44 -10.96 31.79
CA LEU A 47 31.85 -10.57 33.14
C LEU A 47 30.68 -10.01 33.95
N PHE A 48 29.87 -9.11 33.37
CA PHE A 48 28.64 -8.63 34.02
C PHE A 48 27.66 -9.79 34.27
N GLU A 49 27.41 -10.64 33.29
CA GLU A 49 26.47 -11.77 33.42
C GLU A 49 26.90 -12.80 34.48
N SER A 50 28.21 -12.99 34.68
CA SER A 50 28.73 -13.98 35.64
C SER A 50 28.40 -13.66 37.10
N GLU A 51 28.18 -12.38 37.40
CA GLU A 51 27.84 -11.86 38.73
C GLU A 51 26.35 -11.47 38.81
N ALA A 52 25.55 -11.75 37.79
CA ALA A 52 24.15 -11.34 37.72
C ALA A 52 23.24 -12.27 38.54
N ASP A 53 22.12 -11.73 39.01
CA ASP A 53 21.04 -12.54 39.59
C ASP A 53 20.34 -13.33 38.49
N LYS A 54 20.49 -14.66 38.52
CA LYS A 54 20.00 -15.55 37.45
C LYS A 54 18.48 -15.57 37.32
N ASP A 55 17.75 -15.23 38.39
CA ASP A 55 16.29 -15.29 38.40
C ASP A 55 15.65 -14.02 37.83
N SER A 56 16.38 -12.89 37.81
CA SER A 56 15.86 -11.59 37.37
C SER A 56 16.64 -10.93 36.21
N ALA A 57 17.84 -11.42 35.91
CA ALA A 57 18.67 -10.89 34.83
C ALA A 57 18.24 -11.41 33.45
N ARG A 58 18.20 -10.50 32.48
CA ARG A 58 17.95 -10.81 31.07
C ARG A 58 19.28 -10.98 30.34
N PHE A 59 19.67 -12.23 30.13
CA PHE A 59 20.94 -12.59 29.50
C PHE A 59 20.92 -12.34 27.98
N LEU A 60 22.09 -12.04 27.43
CA LEU A 60 22.30 -11.85 26.00
C LEU A 60 21.85 -13.06 25.20
N SER A 61 22.17 -14.28 25.65
CA SER A 61 21.82 -15.53 24.96
C SER A 61 20.30 -15.76 24.83
N GLN A 62 19.49 -15.19 25.72
CA GLN A 62 18.02 -15.28 25.66
C GLN A 62 17.40 -14.26 24.68
N ARG A 63 18.12 -13.15 24.44
CA ARG A 63 17.66 -11.99 23.66
C ARG A 63 18.17 -12.02 22.23
N ARG A 64 19.44 -12.39 22.05
CA ARG A 64 20.21 -12.39 20.80
C ARG A 64 21.11 -13.63 20.72
N PRO A 65 20.52 -14.84 20.64
CA PRO A 65 21.30 -16.09 20.50
C PRO A 65 22.13 -16.15 19.23
N ASP A 66 21.77 -15.35 18.22
CA ASP A 66 22.50 -15.19 16.95
C ASP A 66 23.90 -14.59 17.13
N ILE A 67 24.16 -13.82 18.20
CA ILE A 67 25.49 -13.23 18.45
C ILE A 67 26.48 -14.30 18.93
N GLU A 68 26.03 -15.26 19.74
CA GLU A 68 26.90 -16.34 20.26
C GLU A 68 27.30 -17.35 19.18
N THR A 69 26.41 -17.57 18.18
CA THR A 69 26.65 -18.49 17.07
C THR A 69 27.27 -17.82 15.84
N LEU A 70 27.52 -16.50 15.89
CA LEU A 70 28.08 -15.75 14.77
C LEU A 70 29.50 -16.22 14.45
N LEU A 71 29.68 -16.75 13.23
CA LEU A 71 31.00 -17.13 12.72
C LEU A 71 31.85 -15.88 12.47
N LEU A 72 33.02 -15.81 13.11
CA LEU A 72 33.95 -14.70 12.96
C LEU A 72 34.83 -14.92 11.71
N ASP A 73 34.40 -14.39 10.56
CA ASP A 73 35.11 -14.50 9.30
C ASP A 73 35.08 -13.19 8.48
N SER A 74 35.83 -13.15 7.37
CA SER A 74 35.86 -11.99 6.46
C SER A 74 34.50 -11.69 5.81
N THR A 75 33.66 -12.71 5.61
CA THR A 75 32.35 -12.56 4.97
C THR A 75 31.41 -11.77 5.87
N ASN A 76 31.26 -12.16 7.13
CA ASN A 76 30.39 -11.50 8.11
C ASN A 76 30.93 -10.14 8.53
N LEU A 77 32.24 -9.93 8.42
CA LEU A 77 32.89 -8.65 8.67
C LEU A 77 32.59 -7.63 7.55
N ASN A 78 32.74 -8.02 6.30
CA ASN A 78 32.80 -7.09 5.15
C ASN A 78 31.53 -7.07 4.28
N LYS A 79 30.75 -8.15 4.23
CA LYS A 79 29.53 -8.20 3.41
C LYS A 79 28.43 -7.36 4.06
N THR A 80 28.03 -6.28 3.39
CA THR A 80 26.89 -5.46 3.78
C THR A 80 25.59 -6.00 3.20
N SER A 81 24.53 -6.06 4.01
CA SER A 81 23.17 -6.39 3.58
C SER A 81 22.17 -5.44 4.25
N SER A 82 20.91 -5.44 3.78
CA SER A 82 19.84 -4.74 4.49
C SER A 82 19.74 -5.26 5.93
N LEU A 83 19.55 -4.33 6.88
CA LEU A 83 19.43 -4.60 8.30
C LEU A 83 18.08 -5.24 8.65
N LEU A 84 17.01 -4.87 7.95
CA LEU A 84 15.65 -5.33 8.25
C LEU A 84 15.49 -6.86 8.23
N PRO A 85 16.02 -7.61 7.23
CA PRO A 85 15.99 -9.07 7.26
C PRO A 85 16.65 -9.71 8.50
N LEU A 86 17.73 -9.12 9.04
CA LEU A 86 18.39 -9.62 10.25
C LEU A 86 17.51 -9.39 11.49
N ILE A 87 16.81 -8.26 11.55
CA ILE A 87 15.82 -7.97 12.59
C ILE A 87 14.67 -8.98 12.51
N ILE A 88 14.12 -9.20 11.32
CA ILE A 88 13.04 -10.17 11.09
C ILE A 88 13.47 -11.57 11.51
N GLU A 89 14.70 -11.99 11.19
CA GLU A 89 15.24 -13.30 11.60
C GLU A 89 15.20 -13.45 13.13
N ALA A 90 15.69 -12.44 13.88
CA ALA A 90 15.69 -12.45 15.34
C ALA A 90 14.27 -12.47 15.93
N LEU A 91 13.35 -11.65 15.40
CA LEU A 91 11.95 -11.61 15.82
C LEU A 91 11.25 -12.95 15.52
N ALA A 92 11.38 -13.46 14.30
CA ALA A 92 10.77 -14.69 13.83
C ALA A 92 11.23 -15.91 14.64
N GLN A 93 12.52 -15.98 15.00
CA GLN A 93 13.04 -17.04 15.87
C GLN A 93 12.34 -17.03 17.24
N LYS A 94 12.16 -15.84 17.84
CA LYS A 94 11.47 -15.71 19.13
C LYS A 94 10.00 -16.11 19.05
N VAL A 95 9.31 -15.63 18.01
CA VAL A 95 7.90 -15.96 17.78
C VAL A 95 7.71 -17.46 17.54
N LYS A 96 8.55 -18.07 16.69
CA LYS A 96 8.49 -19.51 16.39
C LYS A 96 8.70 -20.36 17.64
N ALA A 97 9.64 -19.97 18.50
CA ALA A 97 9.88 -20.66 19.77
C ALA A 97 8.67 -20.58 20.72
N HIS A 98 7.91 -19.48 20.70
CA HIS A 98 6.72 -19.30 21.53
C HIS A 98 5.48 -20.03 20.98
N ILE A 99 5.20 -19.92 19.67
CA ILE A 99 4.02 -20.54 19.05
C ILE A 99 4.10 -22.08 19.09
N ASN A 100 5.31 -22.64 18.96
CA ASN A 100 5.58 -24.08 19.02
C ASN A 100 4.59 -24.95 18.22
N LYS A 101 4.35 -24.58 16.95
CA LYS A 101 3.56 -25.37 15.98
C LYS A 101 4.49 -25.95 14.91
N ASN A 102 4.22 -27.17 14.46
CA ASN A 102 4.93 -27.81 13.34
C ASN A 102 4.59 -27.21 11.95
N GLN A 103 4.09 -25.96 11.91
CA GLN A 103 3.69 -25.26 10.69
C GLN A 103 4.63 -24.08 10.39
N PRO A 104 4.69 -23.61 9.14
CA PRO A 104 5.35 -22.35 8.81
C PRO A 104 4.82 -21.19 9.65
N LEU A 105 5.72 -20.27 10.03
CA LEU A 105 5.37 -19.12 10.87
C LEU A 105 4.34 -18.20 10.19
N THR A 106 4.47 -18.02 8.88
CA THR A 106 3.57 -17.20 8.06
C THR A 106 2.14 -17.75 8.04
N ASN A 107 1.97 -19.08 8.04
CA ASN A 107 0.67 -19.73 8.19
C ASN A 107 0.15 -19.58 9.63
N SER A 108 1.01 -19.80 10.63
CA SER A 108 0.63 -19.70 12.04
C SER A 108 0.06 -18.32 12.43
N LEU A 109 0.63 -17.22 11.93
CA LEU A 109 0.12 -15.86 12.20
C LEU A 109 -1.17 -15.53 11.43
N ALA A 110 -1.48 -16.24 10.35
CA ALA A 110 -2.74 -16.11 9.63
C ALA A 110 -3.92 -16.75 10.37
N GLU A 111 -3.66 -17.53 11.43
CA GLU A 111 -4.67 -18.21 12.24
C GLU A 111 -4.93 -17.55 13.61
N ILE A 112 -4.22 -16.48 13.94
CA ILE A 112 -4.28 -15.82 15.26
C ILE A 112 -5.19 -14.60 15.19
N HIS A 113 -6.15 -14.50 16.12
CA HIS A 113 -7.13 -13.39 16.16
C HIS A 113 -6.72 -12.23 17.08
N TYR A 114 -5.76 -12.42 17.98
CA TYR A 114 -5.27 -11.35 18.87
C TYR A 114 -3.73 -11.35 18.87
N PRO A 115 -3.06 -10.20 18.66
CA PRO A 115 -3.61 -8.83 18.61
C PRO A 115 -4.46 -8.48 17.39
N LEU A 116 -5.18 -7.37 17.45
CA LEU A 116 -6.14 -6.93 16.41
C LEU A 116 -5.51 -6.63 15.04
N ALA A 117 -4.17 -6.53 14.97
CA ALA A 117 -3.43 -6.45 13.71
C ALA A 117 -3.31 -7.80 12.97
N LEU A 118 -3.57 -8.91 13.67
CA LEU A 118 -3.66 -10.27 13.13
C LEU A 118 -5.14 -10.60 12.85
N PRO A 119 -5.50 -11.63 12.06
CA PRO A 119 -4.62 -12.56 11.36
C PRO A 119 -3.83 -11.88 10.24
N PHE A 120 -2.51 -12.12 10.20
CA PHE A 120 -1.66 -11.58 9.13
C PHE A 120 -1.47 -12.61 8.03
N HIS A 121 -2.09 -12.39 6.88
CA HIS A 121 -2.03 -13.29 5.73
C HIS A 121 -1.00 -12.80 4.69
N PHE A 122 0.26 -13.25 4.84
CA PHE A 122 1.39 -12.82 3.99
C PHE A 122 1.12 -12.99 2.48
N PRO A 123 0.62 -14.15 1.98
CA PRO A 123 0.35 -14.34 0.55
C PRO A 123 -0.63 -13.31 -0.03
N LEU A 124 -1.66 -12.95 0.72
CA LEU A 124 -2.65 -11.94 0.30
C LEU A 124 -1.99 -10.56 0.20
N LYS A 125 -1.15 -10.18 1.18
CA LYS A 125 -0.40 -8.92 1.14
C LYS A 125 0.57 -8.89 -0.03
N GLN A 126 1.22 -10.00 -0.36
CA GLN A 126 2.07 -10.12 -1.54
C GLN A 126 1.28 -9.97 -2.84
N THR A 127 0.15 -10.66 -3.00
CA THR A 127 -0.71 -10.55 -4.18
C THR A 127 -1.17 -9.11 -4.39
N ILE A 128 -1.71 -8.46 -3.36
CA ILE A 128 -2.18 -7.07 -3.45
C ILE A 128 -1.03 -6.11 -3.78
N ALA A 129 0.15 -6.30 -3.17
CA ALA A 129 1.30 -5.44 -3.43
C ALA A 129 1.81 -5.56 -4.87
N VAL A 130 1.86 -6.79 -5.42
CA VAL A 130 2.21 -7.00 -6.84
C VAL A 130 1.17 -6.38 -7.77
N LEU A 131 -0.12 -6.62 -7.52
CA LEU A 131 -1.19 -6.06 -8.35
C LEU A 131 -1.21 -4.53 -8.33
N ALA A 132 -0.92 -3.92 -7.18
CA ALA A 132 -0.79 -2.47 -7.06
C ALA A 132 0.43 -1.93 -7.85
N GLU A 133 1.59 -2.60 -7.78
CA GLU A 133 2.77 -2.23 -8.56
C GLU A 133 2.52 -2.35 -10.08
N LYS A 134 1.69 -3.33 -10.49
CA LYS A 134 1.30 -3.54 -11.89
C LYS A 134 0.08 -2.72 -12.34
N GLU A 135 -0.46 -1.86 -11.49
CA GLU A 135 -1.67 -1.07 -11.77
C GLU A 135 -2.85 -1.93 -12.27
N LEU A 136 -3.01 -3.12 -11.68
CA LEU A 136 -4.08 -4.07 -12.00
C LEU A 136 -5.04 -4.20 -10.81
N PRO A 137 -6.23 -3.59 -10.85
CA PRO A 137 -7.24 -3.75 -9.81
C PRO A 137 -7.69 -5.21 -9.72
N LEU A 138 -7.77 -5.75 -8.50
CA LEU A 138 -8.11 -7.17 -8.28
C LEU A 138 -9.50 -7.53 -8.82
N LEU A 139 -10.51 -6.67 -8.62
CA LEU A 139 -11.86 -6.91 -9.15
C LEU A 139 -11.85 -7.00 -10.68
N GLU A 140 -11.15 -6.07 -11.35
CA GLU A 140 -11.07 -6.05 -12.81
C GLU A 140 -10.30 -7.26 -13.35
N LEU A 141 -9.20 -7.66 -12.71
CA LEU A 141 -8.47 -8.88 -13.08
C LEU A 141 -9.38 -10.12 -13.04
N ILE A 142 -10.10 -10.33 -11.92
CA ILE A 142 -11.00 -11.48 -11.77
C ILE A 142 -12.11 -11.43 -12.83
N GLN A 143 -12.77 -10.28 -12.97
CA GLN A 143 -13.85 -10.08 -13.94
C GLN A 143 -13.39 -10.30 -15.39
N GLN A 144 -12.26 -9.72 -15.79
CA GLN A 144 -11.75 -9.81 -17.16
C GLN A 144 -11.24 -11.21 -17.53
N ALA A 145 -10.88 -12.04 -16.53
CA ALA A 145 -10.52 -13.43 -16.71
C ALA A 145 -11.74 -14.37 -16.77
N ASP A 146 -12.89 -13.93 -16.25
CA ASP A 146 -14.11 -14.73 -16.19
C ASP A 146 -14.80 -14.84 -17.56
N SER A 147 -15.33 -16.02 -17.90
CA SER A 147 -16.03 -16.29 -19.16
C SER A 147 -17.42 -15.63 -19.27
N GLN A 148 -18.06 -15.31 -18.15
CA GLN A 148 -19.38 -14.66 -18.06
C GLN A 148 -19.28 -13.12 -18.12
N TYR A 149 -18.08 -12.54 -18.14
CA TYR A 149 -17.94 -11.10 -18.31
C TYR A 149 -18.26 -10.66 -19.76
N PRO A 150 -18.85 -9.46 -19.97
CA PRO A 150 -19.25 -8.49 -18.95
C PRO A 150 -20.61 -8.79 -18.30
N ASN A 151 -20.83 -8.27 -17.09
CA ASN A 151 -22.00 -8.61 -16.28
C ASN A 151 -23.32 -7.95 -16.74
N PHE A 152 -23.28 -7.00 -17.69
CA PHE A 152 -24.48 -6.32 -18.17
C PHE A 152 -25.22 -7.06 -19.31
N ILE A 153 -24.68 -8.18 -19.80
CA ILE A 153 -25.26 -8.99 -20.88
C ILE A 153 -25.53 -10.43 -20.41
N ASP A 154 -26.22 -11.23 -21.23
CA ASP A 154 -26.53 -12.66 -20.99
C ASP A 154 -27.17 -13.00 -19.63
N ASN A 155 -27.80 -12.02 -18.98
CA ASN A 155 -28.31 -12.13 -17.61
C ASN A 155 -27.23 -12.47 -16.56
N ASN A 156 -25.96 -12.09 -16.81
CA ASN A 156 -24.83 -12.32 -15.89
C ASN A 156 -24.74 -11.30 -14.74
N LEU A 157 -25.81 -10.54 -14.49
CA LEU A 157 -25.81 -9.45 -13.52
C LEU A 157 -25.69 -9.97 -12.08
N SER A 158 -26.31 -11.10 -11.75
CA SER A 158 -26.22 -11.75 -10.43
C SER A 158 -25.40 -13.06 -10.45
N SER A 159 -24.40 -13.16 -11.32
CA SER A 159 -23.56 -14.38 -11.40
C SER A 159 -22.76 -14.62 -10.11
N ASP A 160 -22.66 -15.89 -9.68
CA ASP A 160 -21.85 -16.30 -8.51
C ASP A 160 -20.38 -15.87 -8.63
N SER A 161 -19.83 -15.89 -9.85
CA SER A 161 -18.44 -15.47 -10.09
C SER A 161 -18.23 -13.98 -9.81
N LEU A 162 -19.16 -13.11 -10.23
CA LEU A 162 -19.15 -11.69 -9.89
C LEU A 162 -19.22 -11.46 -8.38
N GLN A 163 -20.14 -12.13 -7.69
CA GLN A 163 -20.30 -12.00 -6.24
C GLN A 163 -19.04 -12.44 -5.48
N THR A 164 -18.43 -13.54 -5.92
CA THR A 164 -17.15 -14.01 -5.42
C THR A 164 -16.04 -13.00 -5.68
N ALA A 165 -15.98 -12.42 -6.89
CA ALA A 165 -14.99 -11.42 -7.26
C ALA A 165 -15.10 -10.15 -6.38
N MET A 166 -16.32 -9.66 -6.14
CA MET A 166 -16.58 -8.53 -5.24
C MET A 166 -16.13 -8.83 -3.81
N MET A 167 -16.43 -10.03 -3.29
CA MET A 167 -16.05 -10.42 -1.93
C MET A 167 -14.53 -10.58 -1.76
N VAL A 168 -13.85 -11.26 -2.69
CA VAL A 168 -12.38 -11.43 -2.67
C VAL A 168 -11.68 -10.08 -2.77
N SER A 169 -12.26 -9.14 -3.52
CA SER A 169 -11.76 -7.77 -3.67
C SER A 169 -11.81 -6.94 -2.38
N SER A 170 -12.50 -7.40 -1.33
CA SER A 170 -12.44 -6.79 0.01
C SER A 170 -11.04 -6.77 0.61
N SER A 171 -10.10 -7.58 0.07
CA SER A 171 -8.69 -7.60 0.49
C SER A 171 -8.49 -7.98 1.97
N LEU A 172 -9.48 -8.63 2.57
CA LEU A 172 -9.44 -9.16 3.93
C LEU A 172 -8.95 -10.61 3.93
N ALA A 173 -8.13 -10.97 4.91
CA ALA A 173 -7.61 -12.33 5.05
C ALA A 173 -8.76 -13.36 5.16
N PRO A 174 -8.66 -14.55 4.55
CA PRO A 174 -9.74 -15.56 4.61
C PRO A 174 -10.18 -15.89 6.04
N LYS A 175 -9.21 -16.03 6.96
CA LYS A 175 -9.50 -16.25 8.38
C LYS A 175 -10.21 -15.08 9.04
N LEU A 176 -9.87 -13.85 8.67
CA LEU A 176 -10.58 -12.66 9.14
C LEU A 176 -12.00 -12.62 8.58
N GLN A 177 -12.21 -12.94 7.29
CA GLN A 177 -13.56 -13.02 6.72
C GLN A 177 -14.42 -14.07 7.44
N THR A 178 -13.82 -15.21 7.82
CA THR A 178 -14.49 -16.21 8.66
C THR A 178 -14.87 -15.56 9.98
N LEU A 179 -13.91 -15.01 10.72
CA LEU A 179 -14.11 -14.34 12.02
C LEU A 179 -15.27 -13.34 11.95
N LEU A 180 -15.27 -12.45 10.95
CA LEU A 180 -16.27 -11.39 10.79
C LEU A 180 -17.70 -11.89 10.61
N GLN A 181 -17.87 -13.09 10.03
CA GLN A 181 -19.17 -13.70 9.76
C GLN A 181 -19.62 -14.67 10.86
N GLU A 182 -18.75 -15.05 11.80
CA GLU A 182 -19.11 -15.91 12.93
C GLU A 182 -20.16 -15.23 13.83
N LYS A 183 -21.06 -16.03 14.41
CA LYS A 183 -21.95 -15.54 15.49
C LYS A 183 -21.12 -15.01 16.66
N SER A 184 -21.64 -13.96 17.33
CA SER A 184 -20.99 -13.37 18.50
C SER A 184 -20.60 -14.43 19.53
N GLN A 185 -19.37 -14.30 20.04
CA GLN A 185 -18.82 -15.15 21.10
C GLN A 185 -18.74 -14.40 22.44
N SER A 186 -19.39 -13.24 22.56
CA SER A 186 -19.37 -12.33 23.73
C SER A 186 -19.81 -12.97 25.05
N ASP A 187 -20.59 -14.06 24.99
CA ASP A 187 -21.06 -14.82 26.16
C ASP A 187 -20.08 -15.93 26.60
N GLN A 188 -19.03 -16.22 25.81
CA GLN A 188 -18.06 -17.26 26.14
C GLN A 188 -17.10 -16.81 27.24
N LYS A 189 -16.72 -17.74 28.12
CA LYS A 189 -15.83 -17.44 29.27
C LYS A 189 -14.45 -16.96 28.85
N ASP A 190 -13.95 -17.43 27.72
CA ASP A 190 -12.63 -17.12 27.17
C ASP A 190 -12.65 -15.94 26.18
N PHE A 191 -13.80 -15.29 25.96
CA PHE A 191 -13.97 -14.21 24.97
C PHE A 191 -12.89 -13.12 25.08
N PHE A 192 -12.72 -12.53 26.26
CA PHE A 192 -11.75 -11.45 26.47
C PHE A 192 -10.29 -11.94 26.37
N ALA A 193 -10.01 -13.17 26.79
CA ALA A 193 -8.68 -13.76 26.64
C ALA A 193 -8.36 -14.01 25.16
N LYS A 194 -9.34 -14.47 24.38
CA LYS A 194 -9.20 -14.83 22.97
C LYS A 194 -9.08 -13.61 22.05
N TYR A 195 -9.87 -12.57 22.28
CA TYR A 195 -9.98 -11.42 21.37
C TYR A 195 -9.35 -10.12 21.88
N TYR A 196 -9.01 -10.04 23.16
CA TYR A 196 -8.38 -8.86 23.77
C TYR A 196 -7.14 -9.17 24.61
N GLY A 197 -6.73 -10.44 24.73
CA GLY A 197 -5.58 -10.84 25.55
C GLY A 197 -5.79 -10.67 27.07
N VAL A 198 -7.01 -10.35 27.53
CA VAL A 198 -7.29 -10.11 28.96
C VAL A 198 -7.66 -11.43 29.65
N LYS A 199 -6.76 -11.93 30.48
CA LYS A 199 -6.98 -13.13 31.32
C LYS A 199 -7.91 -12.81 32.50
N GLY A 200 -8.68 -13.80 32.95
CA GLY A 200 -9.53 -13.70 34.14
C GLY A 200 -10.95 -14.23 33.92
N ASP A 201 -11.79 -14.13 34.95
CA ASP A 201 -13.23 -14.32 34.79
C ASP A 201 -13.82 -13.24 33.85
N ALA A 202 -14.85 -13.59 33.09
CA ALA A 202 -15.41 -12.70 32.07
C ALA A 202 -15.88 -11.35 32.64
N ALA A 203 -16.48 -11.32 33.84
CA ALA A 203 -16.95 -10.08 34.45
C ALA A 203 -15.78 -9.19 34.92
N GLU A 204 -14.73 -9.79 35.46
CA GLU A 204 -13.53 -9.08 35.89
C GLU A 204 -12.73 -8.55 34.69
N ALA A 205 -12.62 -9.36 33.64
CA ALA A 205 -11.97 -8.99 32.39
C ALA A 205 -12.70 -7.83 31.69
N ALA A 206 -14.03 -7.88 31.62
CA ALA A 206 -14.84 -6.78 31.08
C ALA A 206 -14.64 -5.47 31.87
N LEU A 207 -14.63 -5.55 33.21
CA LEU A 207 -14.44 -4.38 34.07
C LEU A 207 -13.01 -3.81 33.98
N SER A 208 -12.02 -4.69 33.80
CA SER A 208 -10.63 -4.30 33.56
C SER A 208 -10.48 -3.60 32.21
N LEU A 209 -10.98 -4.21 31.14
CA LEU A 209 -10.92 -3.68 29.78
C LEU A 209 -11.72 -2.38 29.62
N SER A 210 -12.76 -2.16 30.42
CA SER A 210 -13.52 -0.89 30.46
C SER A 210 -12.69 0.30 30.99
N ARG A 211 -11.47 0.10 31.50
CA ARG A 211 -10.56 1.20 31.84
C ARG A 211 -9.88 1.69 30.56
N LEU A 212 -9.96 2.99 30.26
CA LEU A 212 -9.40 3.54 29.02
C LEU A 212 -7.92 3.18 28.81
N THR A 213 -7.12 3.17 29.88
CA THR A 213 -5.70 2.79 29.82
C THR A 213 -5.50 1.32 29.43
N VAL A 214 -6.36 0.43 29.91
CA VAL A 214 -6.30 -1.00 29.55
C VAL A 214 -6.84 -1.19 28.14
N PHE A 215 -7.96 -0.56 27.80
CA PHE A 215 -8.54 -0.58 26.46
C PHE A 215 -7.53 -0.15 25.39
N THR A 216 -6.92 1.02 25.57
CA THR A 216 -5.91 1.58 24.65
C THR A 216 -4.69 0.67 24.52
N GLN A 217 -4.19 0.12 25.63
CA GLN A 217 -3.09 -0.84 25.62
C GLN A 217 -3.44 -2.13 24.85
N GLN A 218 -4.59 -2.76 25.14
CA GLN A 218 -4.96 -4.03 24.53
C GLN A 218 -5.38 -3.90 23.06
N THR A 219 -5.93 -2.74 22.66
CA THR A 219 -6.33 -2.48 21.27
C THR A 219 -5.20 -1.87 20.42
N ASN A 220 -4.11 -1.43 21.06
CA ASN A 220 -3.04 -0.63 20.48
C ASN A 220 -3.60 0.64 19.79
N LEU A 221 -4.46 1.38 20.52
CA LEU A 221 -5.00 2.67 20.11
C LEU A 221 -4.48 3.76 21.05
N SER A 222 -4.21 4.95 20.53
CA SER A 222 -4.03 6.14 21.36
C SER A 222 -5.35 6.58 21.99
N SER A 223 -5.29 7.42 23.05
CA SER A 223 -6.50 7.97 23.66
C SER A 223 -7.34 8.79 22.66
N GLN A 224 -6.69 9.52 21.74
CA GLN A 224 -7.38 10.29 20.70
C GLN A 224 -8.07 9.38 19.67
N GLU A 225 -7.46 8.25 19.31
CA GLU A 225 -8.08 7.27 18.42
C GLU A 225 -9.27 6.59 19.10
N ALA A 226 -9.18 6.30 20.40
CA ALA A 226 -10.31 5.80 21.18
C ALA A 226 -11.46 6.83 21.25
N GLU A 227 -11.18 8.11 21.47
CA GLU A 227 -12.19 9.18 21.43
C GLU A 227 -12.87 9.26 20.05
N ARG A 228 -12.11 9.14 18.96
CA ARG A 228 -12.65 9.10 17.60
C ARG A 228 -13.47 7.83 17.33
N LEU A 229 -13.06 6.67 17.84
CA LEU A 229 -13.80 5.41 17.74
C LEU A 229 -15.20 5.52 18.38
N PHE A 230 -15.31 6.25 19.50
CA PHE A 230 -16.59 6.45 20.19
C PHE A 230 -17.36 7.70 19.75
N ALA A 231 -16.83 8.47 18.79
CA ALA A 231 -17.41 9.74 18.32
C ALA A 231 -17.71 10.72 19.47
N ILE A 232 -16.74 10.90 20.36
CA ILE A 232 -16.80 11.79 21.53
C ILE A 232 -15.65 12.80 21.54
N ASN A 233 -15.80 13.87 22.33
CA ASN A 233 -14.72 14.81 22.61
C ASN A 233 -13.80 14.31 23.73
N GLY A 234 -12.68 15.01 23.93
CA GLY A 234 -11.84 14.81 25.11
C GLY A 234 -12.54 15.20 26.40
N LEU A 235 -12.09 14.63 27.52
CA LEU A 235 -12.67 14.88 28.85
C LEU A 235 -12.69 16.39 29.19
N SER A 236 -13.89 16.88 29.48
CA SER A 236 -14.14 18.27 29.92
C SER A 236 -14.14 18.39 31.46
N ASP A 237 -14.25 19.62 31.98
CA ASP A 237 -14.31 19.91 33.42
C ASP A 237 -15.42 19.11 34.16
N ASN A 238 -16.47 18.72 33.44
CA ASN A 238 -17.59 17.94 33.97
C ASN A 238 -17.29 16.45 34.18
N LYS A 239 -16.03 16.02 33.99
CA LYS A 239 -15.56 14.63 34.19
C LYS A 239 -16.21 13.59 33.27
N ILE A 240 -17.00 13.99 32.28
CA ILE A 240 -17.59 13.13 31.25
C ILE A 240 -17.31 13.70 29.86
N THR A 241 -17.28 12.83 28.85
CA THR A 241 -17.23 13.22 27.44
C THR A 241 -18.63 13.34 26.85
N HIS A 242 -18.75 14.09 25.77
CA HIS A 242 -19.97 14.31 25.02
C HIS A 242 -19.78 13.91 23.56
N SER A 243 -20.87 13.52 22.90
CA SER A 243 -20.80 13.20 21.47
C SER A 243 -20.42 14.43 20.66
N ILE A 244 -19.56 14.22 19.66
CA ILE A 244 -19.19 15.21 18.65
C ILE A 244 -20.02 15.07 17.37
N VAL A 245 -20.98 14.14 17.33
CA VAL A 245 -21.86 13.96 16.18
C VAL A 245 -22.79 15.16 16.08
N THR A 246 -22.92 15.69 14.87
CA THR A 246 -23.90 16.72 14.54
C THR A 246 -24.81 16.23 13.41
N TYR A 247 -25.97 16.85 13.31
CA TYR A 247 -27.00 16.53 12.32
C TYR A 247 -27.43 17.81 11.63
N SER A 248 -27.58 17.77 10.31
CA SER A 248 -28.01 18.92 9.52
C SER A 248 -29.32 19.52 10.05
N SER A 249 -29.32 20.83 10.29
CA SER A 249 -30.55 21.56 10.63
C SER A 249 -31.53 21.66 9.46
N ASN A 250 -31.08 21.29 8.26
CA ASN A 250 -31.82 21.40 7.01
C ASN A 250 -32.50 20.08 6.62
N VAL A 251 -32.42 19.05 7.47
CA VAL A 251 -33.10 17.78 7.29
C VAL A 251 -34.02 17.53 8.47
N ALA A 252 -35.25 17.08 8.20
CA ALA A 252 -36.20 16.74 9.25
C ALA A 252 -35.63 15.62 10.14
N LYS A 253 -35.68 15.84 11.46
CA LYS A 253 -35.21 14.84 12.43
C LYS A 253 -35.98 13.52 12.27
N PRO A 254 -35.33 12.36 12.42
CA PRO A 254 -36.01 11.07 12.43
C PRO A 254 -37.12 11.02 13.48
N THR A 255 -38.29 10.47 13.12
CA THR A 255 -39.48 10.42 14.01
C THR A 255 -39.21 9.68 15.33
N ASN A 256 -38.26 8.74 15.32
CA ASN A 256 -37.87 7.91 16.46
C ASN A 256 -36.56 8.39 17.12
N ALA A 257 -36.16 9.66 16.92
CA ALA A 257 -34.95 10.21 17.52
C ALA A 257 -35.01 10.14 19.05
N GLY A 258 -33.98 9.55 19.66
CA GLY A 258 -33.85 9.45 21.11
C GLY A 258 -33.50 10.78 21.77
N LYS A 259 -33.42 10.78 23.11
CA LYS A 259 -33.15 11.99 23.88
C LYS A 259 -31.72 12.50 23.70
N GLN A 260 -30.79 11.63 23.31
CA GLN A 260 -29.38 11.97 23.10
C GLN A 260 -29.07 12.23 21.63
N PHE A 261 -30.10 12.30 20.76
CA PHE A 261 -29.91 12.53 19.35
C PHE A 261 -29.39 13.96 19.03
N PRO A 262 -28.41 14.10 18.12
CA PRO A 262 -27.60 13.03 17.52
C PRO A 262 -26.46 12.60 18.45
N SER A 263 -26.08 11.33 18.38
CA SER A 263 -24.98 10.75 19.15
C SER A 263 -24.19 9.72 18.35
N GLY A 264 -23.14 9.16 18.97
CA GLY A 264 -22.38 8.02 18.43
C GLY A 264 -23.25 6.79 18.12
N ALA A 265 -24.45 6.66 18.71
CA ALA A 265 -25.40 5.60 18.33
C ALA A 265 -25.95 5.79 16.91
N ASN A 266 -25.92 7.01 16.37
CA ASN A 266 -26.51 7.35 15.08
C ASN A 266 -25.48 7.47 13.95
N TYR A 267 -24.23 7.84 14.25
CA TYR A 267 -23.18 8.06 13.25
C TYR A 267 -21.76 7.97 13.85
N ALA A 268 -20.79 7.56 13.04
CA ALA A 268 -19.35 7.41 13.33
C ALA A 268 -18.96 6.39 14.43
N ALA A 269 -19.92 5.94 15.24
CA ALA A 269 -19.79 4.84 16.20
C ALA A 269 -21.07 3.98 16.24
N SER A 270 -21.93 4.08 15.23
CA SER A 270 -23.27 3.46 15.26
C SER A 270 -23.18 1.94 15.19
N PHE A 271 -22.23 1.41 14.42
CA PHE A 271 -21.95 -0.02 14.32
C PHE A 271 -21.60 -0.60 15.69
N ILE A 272 -20.61 -0.03 16.38
CA ILE A 272 -20.16 -0.55 17.68
C ILE A 272 -21.24 -0.41 18.76
N ASN A 273 -22.09 0.61 18.68
CA ASN A 273 -23.24 0.81 19.57
C ASN A 273 -24.50 0.03 19.15
N ALA A 274 -24.46 -0.71 18.03
CA ALA A 274 -25.63 -1.37 17.43
C ALA A 274 -26.85 -0.43 17.31
N GLY A 275 -26.62 0.82 16.91
CA GLY A 275 -27.69 1.80 16.73
C GLY A 275 -28.42 2.21 18.03
N THR A 276 -27.92 1.82 19.20
CA THR A 276 -28.66 1.89 20.47
C THR A 276 -28.17 3.05 21.35
N GLU A 277 -29.11 3.84 21.89
CA GLU A 277 -28.84 4.89 22.89
C GLU A 277 -29.04 4.35 24.33
N PRO A 278 -28.27 4.83 25.33
CA PRO A 278 -27.17 5.78 25.24
C PRO A 278 -25.91 5.18 24.58
N ALA A 279 -25.18 6.00 23.82
CA ALA A 279 -23.91 5.58 23.19
C ALA A 279 -22.77 5.50 24.21
N ILE A 280 -21.75 4.70 23.90
CA ILE A 280 -20.53 4.59 24.72
C ILE A 280 -19.87 5.96 24.90
N TYR A 281 -19.52 6.30 26.14
CA TYR A 281 -18.80 7.54 26.50
C TYR A 281 -17.75 7.28 27.58
N LEU A 282 -16.87 8.26 27.79
CA LEU A 282 -15.83 8.19 28.83
C LEU A 282 -16.23 9.01 30.05
N ALA A 283 -16.03 8.44 31.23
CA ALA A 283 -16.27 9.08 32.50
C ALA A 283 -15.08 8.92 33.45
N LYS A 284 -14.66 10.02 34.07
CA LYS A 284 -13.63 10.04 35.11
C LYS A 284 -14.26 9.72 36.46
N THR A 285 -13.87 8.60 37.04
CA THR A 285 -14.38 8.07 38.32
C THR A 285 -13.22 7.79 39.29
N VAL A 286 -13.48 7.77 40.59
CA VAL A 286 -12.47 7.37 41.59
C VAL A 286 -12.51 5.86 41.75
N ASP A 287 -11.39 5.18 41.55
CA ASP A 287 -11.27 3.74 41.81
C ASP A 287 -11.41 3.49 43.32
N PRO A 288 -12.42 2.71 43.76
CA PRO A 288 -12.66 2.48 45.19
C PRO A 288 -11.53 1.70 45.89
N LYS A 289 -10.70 0.95 45.15
CA LYS A 289 -9.59 0.17 45.71
C LYS A 289 -8.31 1.00 45.86
N THR A 290 -8.04 1.90 44.93
CA THR A 290 -6.78 2.66 44.89
C THR A 290 -6.92 4.13 45.27
N ALA A 291 -8.15 4.63 45.39
CA ALA A 291 -8.49 6.05 45.58
C ALA A 291 -7.92 6.99 44.50
N LYS A 292 -7.52 6.45 43.35
CA LYS A 292 -7.02 7.21 42.20
C LYS A 292 -8.12 7.47 41.19
N ASP A 293 -8.04 8.61 40.53
CA ASP A 293 -8.87 8.90 39.38
C ASP A 293 -8.54 7.94 38.22
N VAL A 294 -9.57 7.31 37.67
CA VAL A 294 -9.50 6.44 36.49
C VAL A 294 -10.58 6.85 35.48
N VAL A 295 -10.27 6.71 34.19
CA VAL A 295 -11.23 6.97 33.10
C VAL A 295 -11.82 5.63 32.66
N LEU A 296 -13.15 5.52 32.72
CA LEU A 296 -13.90 4.33 32.37
C LEU A 296 -14.77 4.55 31.15
N LEU A 297 -14.88 3.53 30.30
CA LEU A 297 -15.92 3.39 29.29
C LEU A 297 -17.24 3.09 30.01
N LYS A 298 -18.28 3.85 29.69
CA LYS A 298 -19.65 3.70 30.21
C LYS A 298 -20.60 3.26 29.11
N GLU A 299 -21.71 2.63 29.50
CA GLU A 299 -22.72 2.07 28.58
C GLU A 299 -22.14 1.02 27.62
N ILE A 300 -21.11 0.29 28.07
CA ILE A 300 -20.44 -0.76 27.31
C ILE A 300 -20.85 -2.15 27.81
N SER A 301 -21.17 -3.04 26.88
CA SER A 301 -21.50 -4.45 27.11
C SER A 301 -20.51 -5.38 26.40
N ASN A 302 -20.57 -6.69 26.68
CA ASN A 302 -19.75 -7.69 25.99
C ASN A 302 -20.01 -7.70 24.48
N ASP A 303 -21.25 -7.48 24.06
CA ASP A 303 -21.61 -7.38 22.64
C ASP A 303 -20.99 -6.15 21.96
N ASN A 304 -20.84 -5.04 22.69
CA ASN A 304 -20.10 -3.89 22.18
C ASN A 304 -18.63 -4.26 21.97
N PHE A 305 -18.02 -4.97 22.92
CA PHE A 305 -16.65 -5.45 22.76
C PHE A 305 -16.49 -6.42 21.57
N ASP A 306 -17.47 -7.28 21.29
CA ASP A 306 -17.41 -8.15 20.08
C ASP A 306 -17.48 -7.32 18.78
N ARG A 307 -18.35 -6.33 18.71
CA ARG A 307 -18.40 -5.43 17.54
C ARG A 307 -17.15 -4.58 17.40
N ILE A 308 -16.58 -4.09 18.51
CA ILE A 308 -15.35 -3.30 18.52
C ILE A 308 -14.17 -4.12 17.98
N GLN A 309 -13.98 -5.38 18.39
CA GLN A 309 -12.85 -6.17 17.88
C GLN A 309 -12.96 -6.41 16.37
N ARG A 310 -14.16 -6.74 15.86
CA ARG A 310 -14.42 -6.92 14.42
C ARG A 310 -14.16 -5.63 13.65
N PHE A 311 -14.68 -4.52 14.16
CA PHE A 311 -14.50 -3.20 13.60
C PHE A 311 -13.03 -2.82 13.51
N LEU A 312 -12.26 -3.02 14.58
CA LEU A 312 -10.85 -2.69 14.64
C LEU A 312 -9.99 -3.61 13.76
N HIS A 313 -10.36 -4.89 13.57
CA HIS A 313 -9.69 -5.75 12.59
C HIS A 313 -9.85 -5.21 11.17
N ILE A 314 -11.06 -4.86 10.75
CA ILE A 314 -11.30 -4.28 9.43
C ILE A 314 -10.57 -2.94 9.31
N GLN A 315 -10.65 -2.11 10.34
CA GLN A 315 -9.99 -0.80 10.36
C GLN A 315 -8.48 -0.92 10.16
N LYS A 316 -7.82 -1.83 10.88
CA LYS A 316 -6.37 -2.06 10.75
C LYS A 316 -6.02 -2.69 9.39
N ALA A 317 -6.85 -3.60 8.90
CA ALA A 317 -6.61 -4.27 7.62
C ALA A 317 -6.73 -3.33 6.41
N LEU A 318 -7.73 -2.43 6.41
CA LEU A 318 -8.06 -1.54 5.29
C LEU A 318 -7.59 -0.09 5.47
N LYS A 319 -7.09 0.27 6.66
CA LYS A 319 -6.61 1.63 7.01
C LYS A 319 -7.65 2.74 6.83
N LEU A 320 -8.93 2.43 7.02
CA LEU A 320 -10.04 3.40 6.99
C LEU A 320 -10.17 4.15 8.31
N THR A 321 -10.69 5.38 8.30
CA THR A 321 -11.01 6.08 9.57
C THR A 321 -12.25 5.47 10.22
N SER A 322 -12.42 5.67 11.54
CA SER A 322 -13.61 5.16 12.26
C SER A 322 -14.91 5.69 11.65
N GLU A 323 -14.95 6.97 11.28
CA GLU A 323 -16.10 7.60 10.60
C GLU A 323 -16.43 6.93 9.26
N GLN A 324 -15.41 6.67 8.43
CA GLN A 324 -15.60 6.05 7.12
C GLN A 324 -16.08 4.61 7.22
N LEU A 325 -15.45 3.81 8.09
CA LEU A 325 -15.79 2.40 8.26
C LEU A 325 -17.19 2.25 8.87
N ASP A 326 -17.53 3.05 9.89
CA ASP A 326 -18.86 3.04 10.49
C ASP A 326 -19.95 3.37 9.46
N LEU A 327 -19.74 4.42 8.65
CA LEU A 327 -20.66 4.79 7.60
C LEU A 327 -20.87 3.65 6.60
N LEU A 328 -19.80 3.04 6.09
CA LEU A 328 -19.91 1.93 5.13
C LEU A 328 -20.64 0.71 5.70
N LEU A 329 -20.27 0.28 6.91
CA LEU A 329 -20.89 -0.89 7.55
C LEU A 329 -22.36 -0.66 7.89
N VAL A 330 -22.70 0.51 8.43
CA VAL A 330 -24.07 0.82 8.83
C VAL A 330 -24.96 1.05 7.63
N THR A 331 -24.46 1.69 6.57
CA THR A 331 -25.22 1.84 5.34
C THR A 331 -25.44 0.50 4.65
N ALA A 332 -24.42 -0.38 4.58
CA ALA A 332 -24.60 -1.73 4.05
C ALA A 332 -25.65 -2.51 4.85
N ARG A 333 -25.57 -2.49 6.19
CA ARG A 333 -26.57 -3.11 7.08
C ARG A 333 -27.99 -2.59 6.83
N GLN A 334 -28.15 -1.28 6.64
CA GLN A 334 -29.45 -0.67 6.32
C GLN A 334 -29.98 -1.14 4.96
N ALA A 335 -29.13 -1.21 3.95
CA ALA A 335 -29.48 -1.71 2.62
C ALA A 335 -29.85 -3.20 2.63
N GLU A 336 -29.20 -4.00 3.48
CA GLU A 336 -29.56 -5.40 3.72
C GLU A 336 -30.86 -5.58 4.54
N LYS A 337 -31.46 -4.48 5.01
CA LYS A 337 -32.64 -4.45 5.88
C LYS A 337 -32.48 -5.33 7.13
N GLN A 338 -31.26 -5.45 7.63
CA GLN A 338 -30.98 -6.25 8.81
C GLN A 338 -31.45 -5.55 10.08
N GLN A 339 -31.74 -6.36 11.10
CA GLN A 339 -32.05 -5.86 12.44
C GLN A 339 -30.81 -5.89 13.33
N ASP A 340 -30.02 -6.96 13.25
CA ASP A 340 -28.72 -7.08 13.90
C ASP A 340 -27.64 -6.25 13.20
N PHE A 341 -26.47 -6.18 13.83
CA PHE A 341 -25.26 -5.51 13.33
C PHE A 341 -24.19 -6.56 13.01
N ALA A 342 -24.62 -7.68 12.43
CA ALA A 342 -23.73 -8.73 11.96
C ALA A 342 -23.10 -8.32 10.62
N ILE A 343 -21.87 -8.77 10.37
CA ILE A 343 -21.18 -8.55 9.09
C ILE A 343 -21.46 -9.79 8.23
N THR A 344 -21.97 -9.58 7.02
CA THR A 344 -22.34 -10.66 6.09
C THR A 344 -21.50 -10.64 4.83
N GLU A 345 -21.66 -11.64 3.98
CA GLU A 345 -21.08 -11.66 2.64
C GLU A 345 -21.44 -10.40 1.84
N ALA A 346 -22.69 -9.91 1.92
CA ALA A 346 -23.11 -8.68 1.26
C ALA A 346 -22.37 -7.45 1.79
N THR A 347 -22.13 -7.37 3.10
CA THR A 347 -21.27 -6.33 3.69
C THR A 347 -19.84 -6.42 3.15
N LEU A 348 -19.28 -7.62 3.01
CA LEU A 348 -17.93 -7.84 2.47
C LEU A 348 -17.84 -7.50 0.97
N ARG A 349 -18.86 -7.85 0.17
CA ARG A 349 -19.00 -7.42 -1.24
C ARG A 349 -19.01 -5.90 -1.35
N ALA A 350 -19.78 -5.22 -0.48
CA ALA A 350 -19.85 -3.76 -0.47
C ALA A 350 -18.47 -3.13 -0.20
N LEU A 351 -17.69 -3.68 0.75
CA LEU A 351 -16.32 -3.24 0.99
C LEU A 351 -15.40 -3.49 -0.21
N GLY A 352 -15.52 -4.63 -0.89
CA GLY A 352 -14.70 -4.92 -2.07
C GLY A 352 -15.00 -4.01 -3.27
N VAL A 353 -16.28 -3.76 -3.56
CA VAL A 353 -16.68 -2.78 -4.59
C VAL A 353 -16.23 -1.38 -4.20
N PHE A 354 -16.37 -1.00 -2.93
CA PHE A 354 -15.88 0.29 -2.43
C PHE A 354 -14.37 0.45 -2.67
N LEU A 355 -13.55 -0.55 -2.31
CA LEU A 355 -12.10 -0.48 -2.49
C LEU A 355 -11.72 -0.35 -3.98
N HIS A 356 -12.39 -1.09 -4.86
CA HIS A 356 -12.20 -0.94 -6.30
C HIS A 356 -12.56 0.48 -6.78
N PHE A 357 -13.72 0.99 -6.36
CA PHE A 357 -14.18 2.33 -6.74
C PHE A 357 -13.32 3.45 -6.11
N GLN A 358 -12.74 3.21 -4.94
CA GLN A 358 -11.80 4.11 -4.29
C GLN A 358 -10.48 4.16 -5.07
N GLN A 359 -9.96 3.01 -5.49
CA GLN A 359 -8.72 2.90 -6.25
C GLN A 359 -8.86 3.51 -7.66
N GLU A 360 -9.89 3.12 -8.41
CA GLU A 360 -10.02 3.47 -9.83
C GLU A 360 -10.68 4.84 -10.08
N TYR A 361 -11.60 5.24 -9.23
CA TYR A 361 -12.41 6.45 -9.42
C TYR A 361 -12.27 7.46 -8.28
N SER A 362 -11.37 7.22 -7.30
CA SER A 362 -11.16 8.10 -6.14
C SER A 362 -12.44 8.35 -5.31
N THR A 363 -13.35 7.36 -5.30
CA THR A 363 -14.64 7.44 -4.61
C THR A 363 -14.44 7.54 -3.11
N THR A 364 -15.05 8.52 -2.45
CA THR A 364 -15.01 8.62 -0.98
C THR A 364 -16.05 7.71 -0.34
N ALA A 365 -15.86 7.37 0.94
CA ALA A 365 -16.81 6.54 1.69
C ALA A 365 -18.24 7.15 1.72
N GLU A 366 -18.36 8.48 1.76
CA GLU A 366 -19.65 9.17 1.76
C GLU A 366 -20.35 9.08 0.40
N GLN A 367 -19.59 9.21 -0.70
CA GLN A 367 -20.13 9.05 -2.06
C GLN A 367 -20.58 7.60 -2.29
N PHE A 368 -19.77 6.63 -1.86
CA PHE A 368 -20.11 5.22 -1.99
C PHE A 368 -21.32 4.84 -1.13
N ALA A 369 -21.37 5.29 0.13
CA ALA A 369 -22.53 5.09 0.99
C ALA A 369 -23.81 5.68 0.38
N ALA A 370 -23.74 6.83 -0.31
CA ALA A 370 -24.89 7.37 -1.03
C ALA A 370 -25.32 6.53 -2.25
N PHE A 371 -24.42 5.73 -2.84
CA PHE A 371 -24.78 4.76 -3.90
C PHE A 371 -25.53 3.55 -3.36
N ILE A 372 -25.20 3.07 -2.17
CA ILE A 372 -25.85 1.89 -1.59
C ILE A 372 -26.91 2.24 -0.53
N GLY A 373 -27.14 3.52 -0.23
CA GLY A 373 -28.09 3.98 0.79
C GLY A 373 -28.44 5.46 0.69
N GLN A 374 -28.58 6.15 1.83
CA GLN A 374 -28.92 7.58 1.85
C GLN A 374 -27.66 8.46 1.92
N ILE A 375 -27.70 9.65 1.30
CA ILE A 375 -26.72 10.72 1.54
C ILE A 375 -26.73 11.04 3.03
N THR A 376 -25.56 11.01 3.68
CA THR A 376 -25.49 11.24 5.13
C THR A 376 -25.82 12.71 5.48
N PRO A 377 -26.84 12.95 6.33
CA PRO A 377 -27.12 14.26 6.93
C PRO A 377 -26.28 14.51 8.20
N TYR A 378 -25.43 13.55 8.59
CA TYR A 378 -24.57 13.63 9.77
C TYR A 378 -23.19 14.17 9.41
N SER A 379 -22.51 14.72 10.41
CA SER A 379 -21.09 15.06 10.35
C SER A 379 -20.49 15.06 11.76
N LEU A 380 -19.18 15.22 11.83
CA LEU A 380 -18.45 15.38 13.09
C LEU A 380 -18.05 16.84 13.33
N GLU A 381 -18.22 17.28 14.57
CA GLU A 381 -17.84 18.60 15.08
C GLU A 381 -18.40 19.77 14.25
N ASN A 382 -17.53 20.63 13.71
CA ASN A 382 -17.89 21.83 12.96
C ASN A 382 -17.89 21.61 11.43
N LYS A 383 -17.85 20.35 10.96
CA LYS A 383 -17.91 20.05 9.52
C LYS A 383 -19.35 20.09 9.03
N LEU A 384 -19.55 20.55 7.80
CA LEU A 384 -20.84 20.40 7.11
C LEU A 384 -21.08 18.93 6.75
N SER A 385 -22.33 18.47 6.89
CA SER A 385 -22.76 17.14 6.44
C SER A 385 -22.53 16.95 4.94
N PHE A 386 -22.47 15.71 4.46
CA PHE A 386 -22.36 15.45 3.03
C PHE A 386 -23.53 16.06 2.26
N PHE A 387 -24.75 15.97 2.79
CA PHE A 387 -25.93 16.67 2.26
C PHE A 387 -25.72 18.18 2.14
N ASP A 388 -25.27 18.84 3.21
CA ASP A 388 -25.11 20.30 3.20
C ASP A 388 -23.96 20.75 2.28
N ARG A 389 -22.90 19.95 2.14
CA ARG A 389 -21.83 20.25 1.18
C ARG A 389 -22.30 20.19 -0.27
N LEU A 390 -23.24 19.31 -0.58
CA LEU A 390 -23.80 19.18 -1.94
C LEU A 390 -24.82 20.27 -2.24
N PHE A 391 -25.78 20.51 -1.36
CA PHE A 391 -26.95 21.34 -1.67
C PHE A 391 -26.93 22.73 -1.02
N ASN A 392 -26.16 22.93 0.04
CA ASN A 392 -26.27 24.11 0.92
C ASN A 392 -24.94 24.88 1.12
N ALA A 393 -23.89 24.55 0.36
CA ALA A 393 -22.59 25.21 0.45
C ALA A 393 -22.65 26.67 -0.05
N SER A 394 -21.88 27.55 0.61
CA SER A 394 -21.77 28.97 0.29
C SER A 394 -21.20 29.18 -1.13
N GLY A 395 -22.02 29.71 -2.04
CA GLY A 395 -21.64 30.02 -3.43
C GLY A 395 -22.48 29.36 -4.52
N LEU A 396 -23.39 28.44 -4.18
CA LEU A 396 -24.28 27.76 -5.13
C LEU A 396 -25.41 28.64 -5.69
N SER A 397 -25.68 29.81 -5.09
CA SER A 397 -26.69 30.77 -5.57
C SER A 397 -26.03 32.07 -6.01
N GLN A 398 -25.72 32.19 -7.30
CA GLN A 398 -25.41 33.50 -7.91
C GLN A 398 -26.65 34.18 -8.51
N GLN A 399 -27.83 33.52 -8.50
CA GLN A 399 -29.01 33.99 -9.23
C GLN A 399 -30.30 34.14 -8.42
N ALA A 400 -30.34 33.83 -7.12
CA ALA A 400 -31.50 34.12 -6.29
C ALA A 400 -31.16 35.12 -5.17
N ALA A 401 -31.87 36.24 -5.16
CA ALA A 401 -31.76 37.34 -4.19
C ALA A 401 -32.25 36.98 -2.77
N SER A 402 -32.19 35.73 -2.34
CA SER A 402 -32.48 35.29 -0.98
C SER A 402 -31.70 34.04 -0.62
N SER A 403 -31.16 34.06 0.60
CA SER A 403 -30.43 33.00 1.29
C SER A 403 -31.30 31.79 1.66
N SER A 404 -31.95 31.15 0.70
CA SER A 404 -32.77 29.97 0.98
C SER A 404 -31.96 28.70 0.77
N VAL A 405 -31.67 28.04 1.88
CA VAL A 405 -31.07 26.70 2.00
C VAL A 405 -32.10 25.64 1.56
N LEU A 406 -31.68 24.53 0.96
CA LEU A 406 -32.56 23.40 0.66
C LEU A 406 -32.90 22.67 1.96
N VAL A 407 -34.20 22.64 2.30
CA VAL A 407 -34.71 21.97 3.50
C VAL A 407 -35.52 20.73 3.12
N LEU A 408 -35.12 19.57 3.68
CA LEU A 408 -35.82 18.30 3.54
C LEU A 408 -36.82 18.11 4.68
N ASP A 409 -38.04 18.61 4.49
CA ASP A 409 -39.13 18.57 5.47
C ASP A 409 -40.12 17.40 5.28
N ASN A 410 -39.78 16.46 4.38
CA ASN A 410 -40.60 15.29 4.00
C ASN A 410 -41.98 15.63 3.38
N GLN A 411 -42.25 16.88 3.03
CA GLN A 411 -43.47 17.25 2.33
C GLN A 411 -43.37 16.98 0.83
N GLU A 412 -44.51 16.70 0.22
CA GLU A 412 -44.63 16.60 -1.24
C GLU A 412 -44.44 17.97 -1.90
N PHE A 413 -43.86 17.98 -3.09
CA PHE A 413 -43.75 19.17 -3.94
C PHE A 413 -44.14 18.80 -5.38
N ASP A 414 -44.65 19.76 -6.14
CA ASP A 414 -44.98 19.57 -7.55
C ASP A 414 -43.79 20.01 -8.43
N PRO A 415 -43.08 19.07 -9.07
CA PRO A 415 -41.88 19.40 -9.82
C PRO A 415 -42.20 20.23 -11.07
N SER A 416 -43.43 20.23 -11.57
CA SER A 416 -43.83 21.01 -12.76
C SER A 416 -44.08 22.50 -12.48
N THR A 417 -44.00 22.92 -11.22
CA THR A 417 -44.29 24.30 -10.81
C THR A 417 -43.17 25.25 -11.24
N ILE A 418 -43.53 26.38 -11.86
CA ILE A 418 -42.58 27.39 -12.36
C ILE A 418 -42.30 28.55 -11.37
N GLU A 419 -43.15 28.77 -10.37
CA GLU A 419 -43.00 29.84 -9.37
C GLU A 419 -43.31 29.34 -7.94
N GLY A 420 -42.68 29.93 -6.93
CA GLY A 420 -42.92 29.59 -5.51
C GLY A 420 -41.94 28.56 -4.93
N LEU A 421 -42.33 27.93 -3.83
CA LEU A 421 -41.45 27.06 -3.03
C LEU A 421 -41.05 25.76 -3.75
N ASP A 422 -41.98 25.18 -4.53
CA ASP A 422 -41.74 23.94 -5.27
C ASP A 422 -40.76 24.19 -6.43
N ALA A 423 -40.93 25.30 -7.17
CA ALA A 423 -39.99 25.74 -8.19
C ALA A 423 -38.59 26.03 -7.60
N LEU A 424 -38.53 26.66 -6.42
CA LEU A 424 -37.29 26.88 -5.69
C LEU A 424 -36.61 25.56 -5.31
N THR A 425 -37.38 24.56 -4.88
CA THR A 425 -36.88 23.22 -4.54
C THR A 425 -36.19 22.60 -5.74
N VAL A 426 -36.84 22.62 -6.91
CA VAL A 426 -36.25 22.08 -8.15
C VAL A 426 -34.97 22.85 -8.53
N ASN A 427 -34.98 24.18 -8.45
CA ASN A 427 -33.78 25.00 -8.71
C ASN A 427 -32.62 24.66 -7.76
N GLN A 428 -32.90 24.41 -6.48
CA GLN A 428 -31.89 24.02 -5.50
C GLN A 428 -31.33 22.62 -5.78
N LEU A 429 -32.19 21.66 -6.15
CA LEU A 429 -31.76 20.32 -6.58
C LEU A 429 -30.87 20.40 -7.82
N CYS A 430 -31.28 21.20 -8.81
CA CYS A 430 -30.50 21.45 -10.02
C CYS A 430 -29.15 22.10 -9.73
N ALA A 431 -29.11 23.10 -8.85
CA ALA A 431 -27.87 23.79 -8.47
C ALA A 431 -26.90 22.86 -7.73
N GLY A 432 -27.38 22.09 -6.74
CA GLY A 432 -26.55 21.16 -5.97
C GLY A 432 -25.99 20.02 -6.81
N LEU A 433 -26.81 19.48 -7.73
CA LEU A 433 -26.40 18.41 -8.64
C LEU A 433 -25.79 18.93 -9.94
N LYS A 434 -25.72 20.25 -10.19
CA LYS A 434 -25.22 20.84 -11.44
C LYS A 434 -25.87 20.25 -12.69
N ILE A 435 -27.20 20.18 -12.71
CA ILE A 435 -28.01 19.70 -13.86
C ILE A 435 -29.01 20.77 -14.28
N ASP A 436 -29.54 20.65 -15.50
CA ASP A 436 -30.64 21.50 -15.98
C ASP A 436 -32.01 21.01 -15.49
N ASP A 437 -33.00 21.92 -15.48
CA ASP A 437 -34.37 21.64 -15.01
C ASP A 437 -35.00 20.45 -15.77
N ALA A 438 -34.89 20.42 -17.10
CA ALA A 438 -35.44 19.33 -17.91
C ALA A 438 -34.88 17.96 -17.52
N THR A 439 -33.57 17.89 -17.27
CA THR A 439 -32.91 16.67 -16.78
C THR A 439 -33.44 16.30 -15.39
N CYS A 440 -33.60 17.27 -14.50
CA CYS A 440 -34.15 17.04 -13.16
C CYS A 440 -35.58 16.50 -13.21
N GLN A 441 -36.45 17.03 -14.08
CA GLN A 441 -37.82 16.55 -14.27
C GLN A 441 -37.85 15.07 -14.71
N ILE A 442 -37.01 14.71 -15.69
CA ILE A 442 -36.92 13.32 -16.17
C ILE A 442 -36.49 12.39 -15.03
N LEU A 443 -35.42 12.75 -14.30
CA LEU A 443 -34.93 11.93 -13.20
C LEU A 443 -35.97 11.79 -12.08
N LEU A 444 -36.68 12.87 -11.73
CA LEU A 444 -37.77 12.82 -10.75
C LEU A 444 -38.89 11.88 -11.20
N SER A 445 -39.24 11.87 -12.50
CA SER A 445 -40.27 10.95 -13.00
C SER A 445 -39.87 9.47 -12.85
N LEU A 446 -38.60 9.14 -13.12
CA LEU A 446 -38.06 7.78 -12.93
C LEU A 446 -38.06 7.37 -11.45
N ILE A 447 -37.69 8.31 -10.57
CA ILE A 447 -37.71 8.09 -9.12
C ILE A 447 -39.13 7.87 -8.61
N MET A 448 -40.09 8.67 -9.07
CA MET A 448 -41.50 8.51 -8.71
C MET A 448 -42.02 7.13 -9.11
N GLN A 449 -41.65 6.66 -10.31
CA GLN A 449 -42.00 5.31 -10.76
C GLN A 449 -41.36 4.23 -9.88
N ALA A 450 -40.05 4.30 -9.64
CA ALA A 450 -39.31 3.30 -8.88
C ALA A 450 -39.68 3.26 -7.38
N GLN A 451 -40.03 4.41 -6.79
CA GLN A 451 -40.44 4.53 -5.39
C GLN A 451 -41.97 4.49 -5.21
N THR A 452 -42.75 4.27 -6.27
CA THR A 452 -44.22 4.22 -6.25
C THR A 452 -44.88 5.47 -5.66
N LEU A 453 -44.37 6.66 -6.01
CA LEU A 453 -44.84 7.96 -5.53
C LEU A 453 -45.75 8.64 -6.54
N THR A 454 -46.79 9.33 -6.07
CA THR A 454 -47.65 10.21 -6.89
C THR A 454 -47.04 11.60 -7.07
N LYS A 455 -46.29 12.09 -6.08
CA LYS A 455 -45.49 13.32 -6.10
C LYS A 455 -44.16 13.09 -5.38
N PRO A 456 -43.06 13.72 -5.84
CA PRO A 456 -41.78 13.64 -5.13
C PRO A 456 -41.89 14.34 -3.77
N LYS A 457 -41.07 13.88 -2.82
CA LYS A 457 -40.96 14.46 -1.48
C LYS A 457 -39.62 15.14 -1.29
N ARG A 458 -39.59 16.21 -0.49
CA ARG A 458 -38.35 16.81 0.02
C ARG A 458 -37.77 15.91 1.12
N SER A 459 -37.33 14.70 0.73
CA SER A 459 -36.83 13.65 1.61
C SER A 459 -35.44 13.16 1.21
N LEU A 460 -34.73 12.50 2.13
CA LEU A 460 -33.43 11.91 1.84
C LEU A 460 -33.51 10.83 0.76
N ASP A 461 -34.60 10.04 0.70
CA ASP A 461 -34.75 8.96 -0.30
C ASP A 461 -34.77 9.50 -1.73
N VAL A 462 -35.52 10.59 -1.97
CA VAL A 462 -35.63 11.21 -3.30
C VAL A 462 -34.32 11.90 -3.69
N VAL A 463 -33.72 12.65 -2.76
CA VAL A 463 -32.46 13.37 -3.04
C VAL A 463 -31.29 12.40 -3.24
N SER A 464 -31.26 11.29 -2.49
CA SER A 464 -30.21 10.26 -2.64
C SER A 464 -30.38 9.53 -3.97
N ALA A 465 -31.61 9.21 -4.40
CA ALA A 465 -31.86 8.62 -5.71
C ALA A 465 -31.45 9.56 -6.87
N LEU A 466 -31.75 10.86 -6.76
CA LEU A 466 -31.26 11.86 -7.72
C LEU A 466 -29.73 11.88 -7.77
N TYR A 467 -29.07 11.89 -6.61
CA TYR A 467 -27.62 11.84 -6.53
C TYR A 467 -27.05 10.58 -7.20
N ARG A 468 -27.62 9.39 -6.97
CA ARG A 468 -27.19 8.14 -7.60
C ARG A 468 -27.25 8.21 -9.13
N LEU A 469 -28.40 8.62 -9.67
CA LEU A 469 -28.61 8.69 -11.11
C LEU A 469 -27.72 9.72 -11.81
N VAL A 470 -27.28 10.76 -11.09
CA VAL A 470 -26.40 11.82 -11.62
C VAL A 470 -24.92 11.50 -11.43
N GLU A 471 -24.53 11.09 -10.23
CA GLU A 471 -23.12 10.95 -9.86
C GLU A 471 -22.51 9.62 -10.29
N LEU A 472 -23.28 8.52 -10.37
CA LEU A 472 -22.71 7.24 -10.83
C LEU A 472 -22.17 7.37 -12.27
N PRO A 473 -22.92 7.93 -13.26
CA PRO A 473 -22.34 8.18 -14.58
C PRO A 473 -21.14 9.13 -14.57
N ARG A 474 -21.19 10.21 -13.79
CA ARG A 474 -20.08 11.18 -13.70
C ARG A 474 -18.80 10.54 -13.17
N LEU A 475 -18.93 9.71 -12.14
CA LEU A 475 -17.84 8.95 -11.55
C LEU A 475 -17.20 8.00 -12.57
N LEU A 476 -18.04 7.35 -13.38
CA LEU A 476 -17.64 6.52 -14.52
C LEU A 476 -17.17 7.34 -15.74
N LYS A 477 -16.97 8.65 -15.59
CA LYS A 477 -16.48 9.59 -16.60
C LYS A 477 -17.41 9.72 -17.81
N LEU A 478 -18.72 9.58 -17.61
CA LEU A 478 -19.76 9.81 -18.62
C LEU A 478 -20.51 11.14 -18.35
N PRO A 479 -20.86 11.91 -19.40
CA PRO A 479 -21.82 13.02 -19.29
C PRO A 479 -23.18 12.53 -18.77
N VAL A 480 -23.86 13.33 -17.95
CA VAL A 480 -25.12 12.92 -17.28
C VAL A 480 -26.19 12.47 -18.27
N LYS A 481 -26.37 13.18 -19.40
CA LYS A 481 -27.39 12.84 -20.41
C LYS A 481 -27.07 11.52 -21.12
N GLU A 482 -25.80 11.29 -21.40
CA GLU A 482 -25.33 10.03 -21.99
C GLU A 482 -25.50 8.88 -20.98
N GLY A 483 -25.08 9.09 -19.73
CA GLY A 483 -25.29 8.16 -18.63
C GLY A 483 -26.76 7.78 -18.42
N LEU A 484 -27.67 8.77 -18.41
CA LEU A 484 -29.10 8.51 -18.32
C LEU A 484 -29.61 7.67 -19.49
N GLY A 485 -29.16 7.96 -20.72
CA GLY A 485 -29.46 7.14 -21.89
C GLY A 485 -28.98 5.70 -21.72
N LEU A 486 -27.78 5.49 -21.17
CA LEU A 486 -27.25 4.16 -20.88
C LEU A 486 -28.10 3.42 -19.84
N LEU A 487 -28.48 4.10 -18.75
CA LEU A 487 -29.32 3.52 -17.71
C LEU A 487 -30.69 3.10 -18.24
N LEU A 488 -31.31 3.91 -19.12
CA LEU A 488 -32.58 3.57 -19.75
C LEU A 488 -32.46 2.36 -20.68
N LEU A 489 -31.36 2.26 -21.46
CA LEU A 489 -31.09 1.10 -22.31
C LEU A 489 -30.93 -0.18 -21.48
N LEU A 490 -30.11 -0.14 -20.44
CA LEU A 490 -29.91 -1.27 -19.53
C LEU A 490 -31.22 -1.66 -18.82
N ASN A 491 -32.05 -0.68 -18.50
CA ASN A 491 -33.35 -0.91 -17.86
C ASN A 491 -34.38 -1.58 -18.78
N ASN A 492 -34.28 -1.38 -20.10
CA ASN A 492 -35.15 -2.07 -21.06
C ASN A 492 -34.89 -3.59 -21.04
N ASP A 493 -33.62 -3.98 -20.89
CA ASP A 493 -33.23 -5.39 -20.78
C ASP A 493 -33.51 -5.94 -19.38
N ASN A 494 -33.22 -5.16 -18.33
CA ASN A 494 -33.45 -5.57 -16.95
C ASN A 494 -33.94 -4.42 -16.05
N PRO A 495 -35.18 -4.45 -15.53
CA PRO A 495 -35.74 -3.33 -14.75
C PRO A 495 -35.04 -3.10 -13.39
N ASN A 496 -34.20 -4.03 -12.93
CA ASN A 496 -33.47 -3.88 -11.67
C ASN A 496 -32.50 -2.69 -11.66
N TYR A 497 -31.99 -2.27 -12.83
CA TYR A 497 -31.09 -1.11 -12.92
C TYR A 497 -31.74 0.16 -12.33
N LEU A 498 -32.93 0.56 -12.78
CA LEU A 498 -33.61 1.72 -12.20
C LEU A 498 -34.29 1.40 -10.87
N GLN A 499 -34.74 0.17 -10.64
CA GLN A 499 -35.29 -0.22 -9.35
C GLN A 499 -34.29 0.01 -8.21
N GLN A 500 -33.00 -0.32 -8.43
CA GLN A 500 -31.94 -0.12 -7.43
C GLN A 500 -31.42 1.34 -7.41
N LEU A 501 -31.21 1.97 -8.58
CA LEU A 501 -30.62 3.32 -8.63
C LEU A 501 -31.63 4.44 -8.30
N ALA A 502 -32.83 4.38 -8.86
CA ALA A 502 -33.90 5.37 -8.67
C ALA A 502 -34.78 5.04 -7.45
N GLY A 503 -34.84 3.77 -7.05
CA GLY A 503 -35.53 3.32 -5.84
C GLY A 503 -34.72 3.48 -4.55
N VAL A 504 -35.16 2.77 -3.51
CA VAL A 504 -34.39 2.59 -2.27
C VAL A 504 -33.52 1.35 -2.46
N PRO A 505 -32.19 1.49 -2.53
CA PRO A 505 -31.29 0.38 -2.85
C PRO A 505 -31.35 -0.71 -1.79
N VAL A 506 -31.12 -1.94 -2.22
CA VAL A 506 -31.08 -3.14 -1.37
C VAL A 506 -29.78 -3.88 -1.63
N LEU A 507 -29.24 -4.48 -0.58
CA LEU A 507 -28.19 -5.51 -0.67
C LEU A 507 -28.84 -6.86 -0.38
N SER A 508 -28.77 -7.80 -1.32
CA SER A 508 -29.45 -9.08 -1.16
C SER A 508 -28.62 -10.08 -0.36
N LYS A 509 -29.33 -10.91 0.41
CA LYS A 509 -28.79 -12.10 1.06
C LYS A 509 -28.91 -13.35 0.17
N ASN A 510 -29.80 -13.32 -0.81
CA ASN A 510 -29.97 -14.40 -1.76
C ASN A 510 -29.11 -14.12 -2.99
N ALA A 511 -28.24 -15.06 -3.35
CA ALA A 511 -27.30 -14.91 -4.45
C ALA A 511 -27.99 -14.69 -5.81
N GLU A 512 -29.22 -15.20 -5.99
CA GLU A 512 -29.96 -15.06 -7.25
C GLU A 512 -30.58 -13.67 -7.45
N ASP A 513 -30.80 -12.92 -6.37
CA ASP A 513 -31.49 -11.63 -6.42
C ASP A 513 -30.49 -10.51 -6.78
N ILE A 514 -30.82 -9.73 -7.82
CA ILE A 514 -30.00 -8.60 -8.25
C ILE A 514 -30.07 -7.46 -7.24
N ASP A 515 -28.90 -7.03 -6.77
CA ASP A 515 -28.77 -5.96 -5.79
C ASP A 515 -28.04 -4.72 -6.34
N ILE A 516 -27.91 -3.69 -5.52
CA ILE A 516 -27.31 -2.42 -5.96
C ILE A 516 -25.83 -2.55 -6.39
N LEU A 517 -25.06 -3.49 -5.82
CA LEU A 517 -23.66 -3.69 -6.17
C LEU A 517 -23.54 -4.31 -7.56
N ASP A 518 -24.37 -5.30 -7.85
CA ASP A 518 -24.47 -5.93 -9.15
C ASP A 518 -24.77 -4.87 -10.23
N VAL A 519 -25.77 -4.02 -9.96
CA VAL A 519 -26.16 -2.90 -10.84
C VAL A 519 -25.01 -1.91 -11.03
N MET A 520 -24.30 -1.51 -9.96
CA MET A 520 -23.16 -0.59 -10.07
C MET A 520 -22.04 -1.16 -10.96
N VAL A 521 -21.71 -2.44 -10.78
CA VAL A 521 -20.67 -3.12 -11.57
C VAL A 521 -21.13 -3.33 -13.01
N GLY A 522 -22.39 -3.70 -13.25
CA GLY A 522 -22.97 -3.82 -14.59
C GLY A 522 -22.93 -2.49 -15.35
N VAL A 523 -23.33 -1.38 -14.71
CA VAL A 523 -23.25 -0.04 -15.31
C VAL A 523 -21.79 0.34 -15.58
N MET A 524 -20.86 0.02 -14.70
CA MET A 524 -19.43 0.23 -14.91
C MET A 524 -18.92 -0.53 -16.15
N ASN A 525 -19.25 -1.82 -16.29
CA ASN A 525 -18.83 -2.61 -17.44
C ASN A 525 -19.43 -2.09 -18.75
N ALA A 526 -20.71 -1.69 -18.73
CA ALA A 526 -21.37 -1.09 -19.89
C ALA A 526 -20.77 0.28 -20.26
N ALA A 527 -20.46 1.12 -19.27
CA ALA A 527 -19.80 2.41 -19.48
C ALA A 527 -18.40 2.25 -20.09
N GLN A 528 -17.63 1.27 -19.62
CA GLN A 528 -16.32 0.93 -20.20
C GLN A 528 -16.46 0.43 -21.64
N TRP A 529 -17.47 -0.40 -21.92
CA TRP A 529 -17.75 -0.89 -23.27
C TRP A 529 -18.09 0.25 -24.24
N ILE A 530 -19.09 1.09 -23.93
CA ILE A 530 -19.47 2.18 -24.84
C ILE A 530 -18.31 3.16 -25.09
N LYS A 531 -17.50 3.43 -24.06
CA LYS A 531 -16.34 4.33 -24.18
C LYS A 531 -15.24 3.73 -25.05
N ARG A 532 -14.98 2.43 -24.93
CA ARG A 532 -13.97 1.72 -25.72
C ARG A 532 -14.29 1.74 -27.21
N HIS A 533 -15.56 1.63 -27.56
CA HIS A 533 -16.02 1.54 -28.96
C HIS A 533 -16.59 2.87 -29.50
N GLU A 534 -16.44 3.97 -28.76
CA GLU A 534 -16.94 5.30 -29.14
C GLU A 534 -18.45 5.31 -29.49
N LEU A 535 -19.23 4.48 -28.79
CA LEU A 535 -20.66 4.32 -29.02
C LEU A 535 -21.44 5.36 -28.21
N SER A 536 -22.37 6.07 -28.86
CA SER A 536 -23.31 6.95 -28.16
C SER A 536 -24.58 6.19 -27.78
N THR A 537 -25.20 6.56 -26.65
CA THR A 537 -26.44 5.92 -26.19
C THR A 537 -27.62 6.21 -27.11
N LEU A 538 -27.62 7.36 -27.79
CA LEU A 538 -28.60 7.66 -28.85
C LEU A 538 -28.46 6.69 -30.02
N SER A 539 -27.23 6.44 -30.47
CA SER A 539 -26.94 5.47 -31.53
C SER A 539 -27.41 4.09 -31.12
N LEU A 540 -27.04 3.61 -29.93
CA LEU A 540 -27.47 2.30 -29.42
C LEU A 540 -28.99 2.17 -29.35
N ASN A 541 -29.69 3.20 -28.86
CA ASN A 541 -31.16 3.20 -28.82
C ASN A 541 -31.78 3.08 -30.21
N LEU A 542 -31.24 3.80 -31.20
CA LEU A 542 -31.68 3.67 -32.59
C LEU A 542 -31.43 2.26 -33.15
N LEU A 543 -30.28 1.65 -32.84
CA LEU A 543 -29.95 0.29 -33.29
C LEU A 543 -30.88 -0.75 -32.67
N LEU A 544 -31.22 -0.62 -31.39
CA LEU A 544 -31.96 -1.64 -30.64
C LEU A 544 -33.49 -1.51 -30.73
N THR A 545 -34.02 -0.35 -31.12
CA THR A 545 -35.48 -0.13 -31.15
C THR A 545 -36.09 -0.46 -32.52
N PRO A 546 -36.85 -1.56 -32.68
CA PRO A 546 -37.58 -1.86 -33.91
C PRO A 546 -38.71 -0.87 -34.16
N TYR A 547 -39.16 -0.78 -35.41
CA TYR A 547 -40.34 0.00 -35.73
C TYR A 547 -41.59 -0.68 -35.17
N GLN A 548 -42.41 0.08 -34.43
CA GLN A 548 -43.75 -0.33 -34.03
C GLN A 548 -44.79 0.52 -34.78
N PRO A 549 -45.59 -0.06 -35.68
CA PRO A 549 -46.72 0.63 -36.27
C PRO A 549 -47.78 0.95 -35.20
N ASP A 550 -48.57 1.99 -35.42
CA ASP A 550 -49.64 2.33 -34.49
C ASP A 550 -50.72 1.23 -34.44
N ALA A 551 -51.62 1.29 -33.45
CA ALA A 551 -52.67 0.28 -33.24
C ALA A 551 -53.64 0.10 -34.44
N ASN A 552 -53.62 1.03 -35.42
CA ASN A 552 -54.43 1.01 -36.63
C ASN A 552 -53.61 0.61 -37.88
N GLY A 553 -52.32 0.28 -37.72
CA GLY A 553 -51.43 -0.04 -38.83
C GLY A 553 -51.09 1.16 -39.72
N VAL A 554 -51.27 2.38 -39.21
CA VAL A 554 -50.95 3.62 -39.94
C VAL A 554 -49.51 4.02 -39.63
N THR A 555 -48.78 4.34 -40.70
CA THR A 555 -47.44 4.89 -40.65
C THR A 555 -47.49 6.32 -40.14
N SER A 556 -46.64 6.68 -39.18
CA SER A 556 -46.59 8.06 -38.69
C SER A 556 -46.11 9.00 -39.80
N GLU A 557 -46.66 10.22 -39.84
CA GLU A 557 -46.27 11.24 -40.83
C GLU A 557 -44.75 11.54 -40.82
N ASP A 558 -44.10 11.36 -39.67
CA ASP A 558 -42.64 11.54 -39.51
C ASP A 558 -41.82 10.50 -40.28
N ILE A 559 -42.32 9.26 -40.39
CA ILE A 559 -41.60 8.15 -41.05
C ILE A 559 -41.79 8.22 -42.57
N GLU A 560 -42.97 8.59 -43.05
CA GLU A 560 -43.23 8.79 -44.48
C GLU A 560 -42.38 9.92 -45.09
N ASN A 561 -41.91 10.85 -44.26
CA ASN A 561 -41.08 11.97 -44.68
C ASN A 561 -39.57 11.69 -44.69
N ILE A 562 -39.12 10.49 -44.29
CA ILE A 562 -37.69 10.17 -44.26
C ILE A 562 -37.13 10.08 -45.69
N ASP A 563 -35.98 10.71 -45.92
CA ASP A 563 -35.32 10.82 -47.22
C ASP A 563 -35.05 9.46 -47.92
N TRP A 564 -34.76 8.40 -47.15
CA TRP A 564 -34.55 7.08 -47.74
C TRP A 564 -35.85 6.51 -48.32
N LEU A 565 -37.02 6.79 -47.73
CA LEU A 565 -38.30 6.27 -48.19
C LEU A 565 -38.69 6.90 -49.54
N LYS A 566 -38.38 8.19 -49.72
CA LYS A 566 -38.50 8.89 -51.02
C LYS A 566 -37.53 8.33 -52.07
N LYS A 567 -36.27 8.02 -51.69
CA LYS A 567 -35.30 7.37 -52.57
C LYS A 567 -35.77 5.99 -53.00
N VAL A 568 -36.31 5.18 -52.09
CA VAL A 568 -36.87 3.85 -52.37
C VAL A 568 -38.01 3.94 -53.39
N ILE A 569 -38.97 4.85 -53.18
CA ILE A 569 -40.07 5.10 -54.12
C ILE A 569 -39.56 5.51 -55.51
N SER A 570 -38.40 6.19 -55.60
CA SER A 570 -37.84 6.62 -56.90
C SER A 570 -37.15 5.52 -57.70
N ILE A 571 -36.77 4.41 -57.07
CA ILE A 571 -36.04 3.29 -57.72
C ILE A 571 -36.99 2.16 -58.12
N LEU A 572 -38.03 1.94 -57.32
CA LEU A 572 -39.10 0.99 -57.59
C LEU A 572 -40.13 1.36 -58.69
N PRO A 573 -40.14 2.49 -59.43
CA PRO A 573 -41.17 2.74 -60.47
C PRO A 573 -41.02 1.92 -61.75
N ASP A 574 -39.82 1.43 -62.09
CA ASP A 574 -39.54 0.74 -63.36
C ASP A 574 -39.78 -0.79 -63.29
N GLN A 575 -40.90 -1.19 -62.68
CA GLN A 575 -41.21 -2.59 -62.35
C GLN A 575 -41.57 -3.43 -63.57
N GLN A 576 -42.00 -2.77 -64.65
CA GLN A 576 -42.51 -3.43 -65.85
C GLN A 576 -41.46 -4.31 -66.55
N TYR A 577 -40.17 -4.04 -66.35
CA TYR A 577 -39.10 -4.87 -66.92
C TYR A 577 -38.89 -6.18 -66.14
N ALA A 578 -38.94 -6.14 -64.80
CA ALA A 578 -38.63 -7.28 -63.93
C ALA A 578 -39.82 -8.20 -63.58
N LEU A 579 -41.05 -7.67 -63.52
CA LEU A 579 -42.24 -8.47 -63.17
C LEU A 579 -42.74 -9.30 -64.35
N LEU A 580 -43.19 -10.53 -64.10
CA LEU A 580 -43.90 -11.33 -65.09
C LEU A 580 -45.31 -10.77 -65.31
N SER A 581 -45.84 -10.97 -66.51
CA SER A 581 -47.23 -10.61 -66.83
C SER A 581 -47.80 -11.63 -67.79
N GLU A 582 -49.13 -11.68 -67.84
CA GLU A 582 -49.88 -12.51 -68.78
C GLU A 582 -49.39 -12.29 -70.22
N ASP A 583 -49.16 -11.03 -70.60
CA ASP A 583 -48.68 -10.66 -71.94
C ASP A 583 -47.24 -11.13 -72.20
N LYS A 584 -46.35 -11.10 -71.21
CA LYS A 584 -44.96 -11.56 -71.36
C LYS A 584 -44.89 -13.08 -71.57
N ILE A 585 -45.67 -13.83 -70.78
CA ILE A 585 -45.74 -15.29 -70.92
C ILE A 585 -46.41 -15.64 -72.25
N ALA A 586 -47.53 -15.01 -72.59
CA ALA A 586 -48.21 -15.23 -73.86
C ALA A 586 -47.33 -14.88 -75.08
N ALA A 587 -46.52 -13.82 -75.00
CA ALA A 587 -45.57 -13.45 -76.05
C ALA A 587 -44.46 -14.49 -76.22
N ALA A 588 -43.90 -15.01 -75.13
CA ALA A 588 -42.92 -16.09 -75.17
C ALA A 588 -43.52 -17.41 -75.68
N MET A 589 -44.81 -17.63 -75.40
CA MET A 589 -45.54 -18.87 -75.72
C MET A 589 -46.44 -18.75 -76.96
N MET A 590 -46.17 -17.81 -77.88
CA MET A 590 -46.99 -17.56 -79.10
C MET A 590 -47.24 -18.82 -79.97
N GLY A 591 -46.36 -19.82 -79.90
CA GLY A 591 -46.49 -21.09 -80.62
C GLY A 591 -47.07 -22.26 -79.81
N PHE A 592 -47.49 -22.03 -78.56
CA PHE A 592 -47.99 -23.07 -77.66
C PHE A 592 -49.39 -23.54 -78.06
N GLN A 593 -49.58 -24.86 -78.15
CA GLN A 593 -50.86 -25.46 -78.53
C GLN A 593 -51.57 -25.99 -77.28
N ALA A 594 -52.47 -25.17 -76.73
CA ALA A 594 -53.19 -25.49 -75.50
C ALA A 594 -54.49 -26.28 -75.74
N LYS A 595 -54.87 -27.14 -74.79
CA LYS A 595 -56.17 -27.85 -74.78
C LYS A 595 -57.37 -26.90 -74.67
N GLN A 596 -57.19 -25.73 -74.06
CA GLN A 596 -58.22 -24.69 -73.86
C GLN A 596 -57.63 -23.29 -74.11
N ILE A 597 -58.40 -22.43 -74.79
CA ILE A 597 -58.02 -21.04 -75.12
C ILE A 597 -59.13 -20.10 -74.63
N PRO A 598 -58.80 -18.96 -73.98
CA PRO A 598 -57.45 -18.48 -73.64
C PRO A 598 -56.84 -19.24 -72.45
N VAL A 599 -55.53 -19.47 -72.49
CA VAL A 599 -54.77 -19.93 -71.31
C VAL A 599 -54.66 -18.76 -70.35
N ASN A 600 -54.94 -19.00 -69.07
CA ASN A 600 -54.66 -18.03 -68.02
C ASN A 600 -53.32 -18.41 -67.38
N TRP A 601 -52.24 -17.86 -67.92
CA TRP A 601 -50.87 -18.21 -67.60
C TRP A 601 -50.54 -17.91 -66.14
N MET A 602 -50.87 -16.71 -65.67
CA MET A 602 -50.59 -16.31 -64.29
C MET A 602 -51.29 -17.21 -63.28
N LYS A 603 -52.52 -17.65 -63.57
CA LYS A 603 -53.24 -18.62 -62.73
C LYS A 603 -52.66 -20.03 -62.82
N SER A 604 -52.24 -20.47 -64.00
CA SER A 604 -51.61 -21.78 -64.20
C SER A 604 -50.25 -21.89 -63.49
N PHE A 605 -49.54 -20.78 -63.33
CA PHE A 605 -48.24 -20.72 -62.66
C PHE A 605 -48.32 -20.14 -61.24
N SER A 606 -49.49 -20.15 -60.59
CA SER A 606 -49.70 -19.52 -59.28
C SER A 606 -48.84 -20.10 -58.15
N GLU A 607 -48.33 -21.32 -58.31
CA GLU A 607 -47.39 -21.95 -57.36
C GLU A 607 -45.95 -21.41 -57.51
N LEU A 608 -45.60 -20.83 -58.66
CA LEU A 608 -44.27 -20.31 -58.98
C LEU A 608 -44.24 -18.77 -59.10
N VAL A 609 -45.38 -18.12 -59.36
CA VAL A 609 -45.50 -16.67 -59.57
C VAL A 609 -46.76 -16.15 -58.90
N ASP A 610 -46.67 -14.99 -58.25
CA ASP A 610 -47.82 -14.26 -57.72
C ASP A 610 -48.78 -13.85 -58.84
N GLU A 611 -50.01 -14.36 -58.82
CA GLU A 611 -51.04 -14.14 -59.86
C GLU A 611 -51.32 -12.66 -60.12
N ASN A 612 -51.18 -11.79 -59.11
CA ASN A 612 -51.57 -10.39 -59.20
C ASN A 612 -50.39 -9.44 -59.48
N MET A 613 -49.18 -9.77 -59.01
CA MET A 613 -48.01 -8.89 -59.09
C MET A 613 -46.89 -9.39 -60.00
N GLY A 614 -46.89 -10.64 -60.46
CA GLY A 614 -45.82 -11.12 -61.34
C GLY A 614 -44.49 -11.40 -60.65
N ILE A 615 -44.51 -11.53 -59.31
CA ILE A 615 -43.34 -11.80 -58.47
C ILE A 615 -43.13 -13.30 -58.37
N ILE A 616 -41.90 -13.76 -58.55
CA ILE A 616 -41.60 -15.20 -58.48
C ILE A 616 -41.60 -15.65 -57.01
N GLN A 617 -42.33 -16.73 -56.73
CA GLN A 617 -42.53 -17.29 -55.40
C GLN A 617 -41.54 -18.47 -55.19
N GLY A 618 -40.65 -18.36 -54.21
CA GLY A 618 -39.95 -19.52 -53.62
C GLY A 618 -38.49 -19.79 -54.05
N ASP A 619 -37.93 -20.82 -53.41
CA ASP A 619 -36.51 -21.24 -53.44
C ASP A 619 -36.13 -22.10 -54.68
N LEU A 620 -37.11 -22.44 -55.52
CA LEU A 620 -36.96 -23.29 -56.72
C LEU A 620 -36.22 -22.60 -57.87
N VAL A 621 -35.98 -21.29 -57.79
CA VAL A 621 -35.34 -20.47 -58.83
C VAL A 621 -34.03 -19.87 -58.29
N SER A 622 -33.18 -20.68 -57.64
CA SER A 622 -31.83 -20.22 -57.29
C SER A 622 -30.87 -20.38 -58.47
N ALA A 623 -29.77 -19.63 -58.48
CA ALA A 623 -28.80 -19.64 -59.60
C ALA A 623 -27.95 -20.92 -59.70
N ASP A 624 -28.20 -21.93 -58.86
CA ASP A 624 -27.44 -23.18 -58.82
C ASP A 624 -28.00 -24.23 -59.80
N ASN A 625 -27.13 -25.06 -60.39
CA ASN A 625 -27.50 -25.99 -61.48
C ASN A 625 -28.56 -27.04 -61.05
N SER A 626 -28.71 -27.29 -59.75
CA SER A 626 -29.71 -28.20 -59.18
C SER A 626 -31.12 -27.59 -59.17
N ALA A 627 -31.23 -26.28 -58.93
CA ALA A 627 -32.51 -25.56 -58.90
C ALA A 627 -33.06 -25.32 -60.30
N GLU A 628 -32.18 -25.06 -61.28
CA GLU A 628 -32.60 -24.93 -62.69
C GLU A 628 -33.28 -26.20 -63.22
N LYS A 629 -32.77 -27.38 -62.81
CA LYS A 629 -33.38 -28.66 -63.17
C LYS A 629 -34.74 -28.86 -62.50
N ALA A 630 -34.86 -28.54 -61.21
CA ALA A 630 -36.11 -28.64 -60.47
C ALA A 630 -37.18 -27.67 -61.04
N LEU A 631 -36.78 -26.45 -61.38
CA LEU A 631 -37.64 -25.48 -62.06
C LEU A 631 -38.10 -26.00 -63.42
N SER A 632 -37.20 -26.57 -64.21
CA SER A 632 -37.53 -27.14 -65.51
C SER A 632 -38.51 -28.32 -65.40
N GLU A 633 -38.37 -29.17 -64.38
CA GLU A 633 -39.28 -30.30 -64.14
C GLU A 633 -40.68 -29.82 -63.77
N GLU A 634 -40.80 -28.82 -62.88
CA GLU A 634 -42.11 -28.29 -62.46
C GLU A 634 -42.79 -27.48 -63.58
N VAL A 635 -42.05 -26.65 -64.31
CA VAL A 635 -42.57 -25.93 -65.49
C VAL A 635 -43.07 -26.91 -66.54
N GLY A 636 -42.32 -27.99 -66.79
CA GLY A 636 -42.69 -29.03 -67.75
C GLY A 636 -43.98 -29.75 -67.36
N LYS A 637 -44.14 -30.08 -66.08
CA LYS A 637 -45.36 -30.70 -65.52
C LYS A 637 -46.59 -29.81 -65.72
N ILE A 638 -46.49 -28.51 -65.40
CA ILE A 638 -47.59 -27.54 -65.59
C ILE A 638 -47.95 -27.42 -67.08
N LEU A 639 -46.95 -27.29 -67.96
CA LEU A 639 -47.18 -27.16 -69.40
C LEU A 639 -47.77 -28.43 -70.02
N GLN A 640 -47.38 -29.62 -69.55
CA GLN A 640 -47.91 -30.90 -70.02
C GLN A 640 -49.41 -31.03 -69.77
N GLU A 641 -49.89 -30.52 -68.63
CA GLU A 641 -51.32 -30.54 -68.31
C GLU A 641 -52.12 -29.61 -69.23
N LEU A 642 -51.51 -28.50 -69.67
CA LEU A 642 -52.11 -27.46 -70.51
C LEU A 642 -52.03 -27.73 -72.02
N ALA A 643 -51.02 -28.47 -72.49
CA ALA A 643 -50.72 -28.69 -73.92
C ALA A 643 -51.52 -29.82 -74.57
N GLU A 644 -51.88 -29.70 -75.86
CA GLU A 644 -52.44 -30.83 -76.62
C GLU A 644 -51.45 -32.01 -76.69
N GLU A 645 -51.95 -33.25 -76.55
CA GLU A 645 -51.11 -34.46 -76.38
C GLU A 645 -50.13 -34.73 -77.54
N GLU A 646 -50.56 -34.54 -78.79
CA GLU A 646 -49.71 -34.71 -79.98
C GLU A 646 -48.65 -33.61 -80.07
N ALA A 647 -49.03 -32.38 -79.72
CA ALA A 647 -48.16 -31.22 -79.77
C ALA A 647 -47.10 -31.23 -78.66
N TRP A 648 -47.47 -31.71 -77.46
CA TRP A 648 -46.56 -31.91 -76.34
C TRP A 648 -45.43 -32.91 -76.68
N LYS A 649 -45.75 -34.01 -77.36
CA LYS A 649 -44.72 -34.98 -77.81
C LYS A 649 -43.72 -34.40 -78.81
N ALA A 650 -44.12 -33.40 -79.58
CA ALA A 650 -43.28 -32.80 -80.62
C ALA A 650 -42.45 -31.60 -80.12
N GLN A 651 -43.00 -30.77 -79.21
CA GLN A 651 -42.39 -29.51 -78.79
C GLN A 651 -42.33 -29.27 -77.27
N GLY A 652 -42.75 -30.23 -76.44
CA GLY A 652 -42.84 -30.10 -74.97
C GLY A 652 -41.52 -29.66 -74.32
N ASP A 653 -40.39 -30.27 -74.69
CA ASP A 653 -39.06 -29.90 -74.18
C ASP A 653 -38.70 -28.45 -74.56
N THR A 654 -39.07 -28.02 -75.77
CA THR A 654 -38.76 -26.66 -76.26
C THR A 654 -39.59 -25.61 -75.51
N TRP A 655 -40.89 -25.85 -75.32
CA TRP A 655 -41.76 -24.95 -74.55
C TRP A 655 -41.37 -24.87 -73.08
N THR A 656 -40.98 -26.01 -72.49
CA THR A 656 -40.44 -26.06 -71.13
C THR A 656 -39.20 -25.20 -71.01
N GLN A 657 -38.21 -25.38 -71.89
CA GLN A 657 -36.97 -24.59 -71.86
C GLN A 657 -37.22 -23.08 -72.03
N ILE A 658 -38.09 -22.68 -72.97
CA ILE A 658 -38.43 -21.26 -73.20
C ILE A 658 -38.97 -20.63 -71.93
N LEU A 659 -39.91 -21.29 -71.26
CA LEU A 659 -40.56 -20.72 -70.09
C LEU A 659 -39.69 -20.80 -68.84
N THR A 660 -38.89 -21.86 -68.68
CA THR A 660 -37.87 -21.96 -67.62
C THR A 660 -36.84 -20.83 -67.71
N VAL A 661 -36.34 -20.51 -68.92
CA VAL A 661 -35.43 -19.37 -69.11
C VAL A 661 -36.12 -18.05 -68.81
N LEU A 662 -37.37 -17.86 -69.26
CA LEU A 662 -38.12 -16.62 -68.98
C LEU A 662 -38.32 -16.40 -67.46
N ILE A 663 -38.71 -17.45 -66.72
CA ILE A 663 -38.89 -17.38 -65.27
C ILE A 663 -37.55 -17.12 -64.58
N ARG A 664 -36.46 -17.78 -65.00
CA ARG A 664 -35.11 -17.53 -64.46
C ARG A 664 -34.64 -16.10 -64.69
N ASP A 665 -34.77 -15.58 -65.91
CA ASP A 665 -34.36 -14.22 -66.26
C ASP A 665 -35.18 -13.18 -65.48
N ALA A 666 -36.49 -13.42 -65.31
CA ALA A 666 -37.35 -12.60 -64.47
C ALA A 666 -36.92 -12.66 -62.99
N PHE A 667 -36.50 -13.81 -62.47
CA PHE A 667 -35.99 -13.94 -61.11
C PHE A 667 -34.70 -13.15 -60.91
N ILE A 668 -33.75 -13.27 -61.84
CA ILE A 668 -32.49 -12.51 -61.80
C ILE A 668 -32.76 -11.00 -61.88
N ALA A 669 -33.70 -10.57 -62.73
CA ALA A 669 -34.10 -9.17 -62.83
C ALA A 669 -34.78 -8.66 -61.55
N GLN A 670 -35.60 -9.48 -60.90
CA GLN A 670 -36.21 -9.18 -59.60
C GLN A 670 -35.15 -9.08 -58.49
N GLN A 671 -34.16 -9.99 -58.47
CA GLN A 671 -33.04 -9.97 -57.53
C GLN A 671 -32.15 -8.74 -57.72
N ASP A 672 -31.82 -8.37 -58.96
CA ASP A 672 -31.06 -7.15 -59.29
C ASP A 672 -31.81 -5.88 -58.85
N LEU A 673 -33.15 -5.86 -58.98
CA LEU A 673 -33.97 -4.78 -58.47
C LEU A 673 -33.87 -4.65 -56.94
N VAL A 674 -33.92 -5.77 -56.20
CA VAL A 674 -33.72 -5.78 -54.73
C VAL A 674 -32.34 -5.26 -54.35
N ILE A 675 -31.28 -5.76 -55.02
CA ILE A 675 -29.90 -5.33 -54.77
C ILE A 675 -29.75 -3.83 -54.97
N LYS A 676 -30.20 -3.31 -56.12
CA LYS A 676 -30.11 -1.87 -56.44
C LYS A 676 -30.95 -1.02 -55.51
N ALA A 677 -32.14 -1.48 -55.13
CA ALA A 677 -32.99 -0.76 -54.20
C ALA A 677 -32.32 -0.58 -52.83
N ILE A 678 -31.80 -1.66 -52.24
CA ILE A 678 -31.16 -1.63 -50.91
C ILE A 678 -29.83 -0.87 -50.96
N SER A 679 -28.94 -1.21 -51.89
CA SER A 679 -27.61 -0.59 -52.01
C SER A 679 -27.69 0.91 -52.26
N HIS A 680 -28.59 1.37 -53.14
CA HIS A 680 -28.76 2.79 -53.43
C HIS A 680 -29.47 3.54 -52.29
N ALA A 681 -30.49 2.95 -51.68
CA ALA A 681 -31.22 3.59 -50.57
C ALA A 681 -30.29 3.90 -49.39
N PHE A 682 -29.37 2.98 -49.08
CA PHE A 682 -28.50 3.09 -47.91
C PHE A 682 -27.03 3.39 -48.22
N ASN A 683 -26.66 3.55 -49.49
CA ASN A 683 -25.27 3.74 -49.94
C ASN A 683 -24.35 2.64 -49.39
N LEU A 684 -24.62 1.40 -49.80
CA LEU A 684 -23.90 0.18 -49.44
C LEU A 684 -23.30 -0.51 -50.66
N ASP A 685 -22.32 -1.38 -50.43
CA ASP A 685 -21.85 -2.32 -51.46
C ASP A 685 -22.97 -3.28 -51.87
N GLU A 686 -23.11 -3.54 -53.17
CA GLU A 686 -24.17 -4.39 -53.72
C GLU A 686 -24.16 -5.80 -53.10
N THR A 687 -22.98 -6.33 -52.77
CA THR A 687 -22.83 -7.66 -52.19
C THR A 687 -23.49 -7.83 -50.82
N LEU A 688 -23.72 -6.74 -50.09
CA LEU A 688 -24.35 -6.74 -48.76
C LEU A 688 -25.88 -6.84 -48.83
N SER A 689 -26.49 -6.49 -49.96
CA SER A 689 -27.95 -6.28 -50.06
C SER A 689 -28.76 -7.53 -49.72
N LEU A 690 -28.38 -8.68 -50.30
CA LEU A 690 -29.11 -9.94 -50.09
C LEU A 690 -28.82 -10.57 -48.73
N PRO A 691 -27.55 -10.68 -48.25
CA PRO A 691 -27.29 -11.14 -46.89
C PRO A 691 -28.01 -10.30 -45.84
N LEU A 692 -28.04 -8.98 -46.00
CA LEU A 692 -28.74 -8.07 -45.09
C LEU A 692 -30.25 -8.32 -45.08
N LEU A 693 -30.85 -8.54 -46.26
CA LEU A 693 -32.28 -8.85 -46.36
C LEU A 693 -32.62 -10.17 -45.67
N LEU A 694 -31.78 -11.20 -45.86
CA LEU A 694 -31.95 -12.48 -45.16
C LEU A 694 -31.79 -12.32 -43.64
N TRP A 695 -30.86 -11.46 -43.19
CA TRP A 695 -30.65 -11.22 -41.77
C TRP A 695 -31.86 -10.58 -41.08
N THR A 696 -32.63 -9.73 -41.78
CA THR A 696 -33.89 -9.19 -41.25
C THR A 696 -35.05 -10.19 -41.26
N GLY A 697 -34.81 -11.45 -41.65
CA GLY A 697 -35.84 -12.49 -41.75
C GLY A 697 -36.74 -12.36 -42.97
N ASN A 698 -36.40 -11.51 -43.94
CA ASN A 698 -37.18 -11.28 -45.15
C ASN A 698 -36.62 -12.05 -46.34
N ASN A 699 -37.50 -12.51 -47.23
CA ASN A 699 -37.12 -13.07 -48.52
C ASN A 699 -37.39 -12.07 -49.64
N GLN A 700 -36.80 -12.32 -50.82
CA GLN A 700 -36.88 -11.41 -51.96
C GLN A 700 -38.33 -11.17 -52.42
N ALA A 701 -39.15 -12.23 -52.45
CA ALA A 701 -40.52 -12.17 -52.94
C ALA A 701 -41.45 -11.37 -52.00
N THR A 702 -41.33 -11.57 -50.68
CA THR A 702 -42.09 -10.80 -49.69
C THR A 702 -41.66 -9.34 -49.68
N PHE A 703 -40.35 -9.09 -49.72
CA PHE A 703 -39.80 -7.74 -49.73
C PHE A 703 -40.24 -6.93 -50.96
N LEU A 704 -40.18 -7.52 -52.16
CA LEU A 704 -40.63 -6.87 -53.38
C LEU A 704 -42.14 -6.57 -53.32
N ARG A 705 -42.96 -7.54 -52.92
CA ARG A 705 -44.41 -7.37 -52.80
C ARG A 705 -44.78 -6.22 -51.86
N ASP A 706 -44.20 -6.20 -50.68
CA ASP A 706 -44.50 -5.19 -49.67
C ASP A 706 -44.00 -3.80 -50.15
N SER A 707 -42.80 -3.73 -50.72
CA SER A 707 -42.21 -2.48 -51.23
C SER A 707 -42.94 -1.92 -52.46
N ILE A 708 -43.46 -2.77 -53.35
CA ILE A 708 -44.29 -2.36 -54.49
C ILE A 708 -45.64 -1.79 -54.00
N SER A 709 -46.25 -2.43 -52.99
CA SER A 709 -47.46 -1.92 -52.34
C SER A 709 -47.23 -0.54 -51.71
N LEU A 710 -46.05 -0.32 -51.11
CA LEU A 710 -45.63 0.99 -50.57
C LEU A 710 -45.52 2.07 -51.65
N ALA A 711 -44.95 1.75 -52.81
CA ALA A 711 -44.82 2.68 -53.94
C ALA A 711 -46.16 2.99 -54.64
N THR A 712 -47.21 2.21 -54.38
CA THR A 712 -48.51 2.32 -55.06
C THR A 712 -49.52 3.16 -54.24
N PRO A 713 -50.16 4.20 -54.82
CA PRO A 713 -51.11 5.05 -54.10
C PRO A 713 -52.29 4.27 -53.47
N ALA A 714 -52.81 3.26 -54.17
CA ALA A 714 -53.93 2.41 -53.73
C ALA A 714 -53.51 1.08 -53.06
N GLY A 715 -52.25 0.95 -52.62
CA GLY A 715 -51.76 -0.27 -51.98
C GLY A 715 -52.42 -0.58 -50.62
N ASP A 716 -52.44 -1.87 -50.25
CA ASP A 716 -53.00 -2.36 -48.98
C ASP A 716 -52.27 -1.72 -47.78
N PRO A 717 -52.98 -0.99 -46.89
CA PRO A 717 -52.41 -0.36 -45.71
C PRO A 717 -51.56 -1.29 -44.83
N GLN A 718 -51.96 -2.56 -44.71
CA GLN A 718 -51.24 -3.52 -43.88
C GLN A 718 -49.91 -3.95 -44.50
N LEU A 719 -49.85 -4.09 -45.84
CA LEU A 719 -48.61 -4.34 -46.57
C LEU A 719 -47.69 -3.12 -46.57
N LYS A 720 -48.25 -1.90 -46.62
CA LYS A 720 -47.46 -0.66 -46.49
C LYS A 720 -46.78 -0.58 -45.13
N ALA A 721 -47.48 -0.87 -44.04
CA ALA A 721 -46.90 -0.89 -42.71
C ALA A 721 -45.77 -1.93 -42.58
N LYS A 722 -45.94 -3.13 -43.15
CA LYS A 722 -44.88 -4.17 -43.20
C LYS A 722 -43.66 -3.72 -44.01
N ALA A 723 -43.88 -3.07 -45.15
CA ALA A 723 -42.80 -2.52 -45.96
C ALA A 723 -41.99 -1.49 -45.17
N VAL A 724 -42.67 -0.54 -44.51
CA VAL A 724 -42.01 0.47 -43.69
C VAL A 724 -41.22 -0.16 -42.54
N ALA A 725 -41.79 -1.16 -41.85
CA ALA A 725 -41.07 -1.91 -40.82
C ALA A 725 -39.80 -2.57 -41.37
N THR A 726 -39.92 -3.26 -42.50
CA THR A 726 -38.80 -3.96 -43.14
C THR A 726 -37.68 -3.00 -43.54
N TRP A 727 -38.03 -1.87 -44.16
CA TRP A 727 -37.03 -0.88 -44.55
C TRP A 727 -36.42 -0.14 -43.35
N TYR A 728 -37.19 0.10 -42.29
CA TYR A 728 -36.66 0.64 -41.04
C TYR A 728 -35.67 -0.33 -40.38
N ASP A 729 -35.97 -1.62 -40.35
CA ASP A 729 -35.04 -2.65 -39.89
C ASP A 729 -33.81 -2.76 -40.80
N LEU A 730 -33.96 -2.68 -42.12
CA LEU A 730 -32.81 -2.61 -43.03
C LEU A 730 -31.93 -1.40 -42.74
N ASN A 731 -32.50 -0.24 -42.37
CA ASN A 731 -31.72 0.92 -41.96
C ASN A 731 -30.95 0.67 -40.65
N ARG A 732 -31.60 0.06 -39.65
CA ARG A 732 -30.96 -0.32 -38.36
C ARG A 732 -29.81 -1.30 -38.59
N TYR A 733 -30.06 -2.37 -39.32
CA TYR A 733 -29.08 -3.40 -39.62
C TYR A 733 -27.96 -2.84 -40.50
N THR A 734 -28.26 -1.95 -41.44
CA THR A 734 -27.24 -1.21 -42.20
C THR A 734 -26.35 -0.38 -41.27
N ALA A 735 -26.94 0.34 -40.31
CA ALA A 735 -26.17 1.12 -39.35
C ALA A 735 -25.26 0.22 -38.50
N ILE A 736 -25.70 -0.99 -38.13
CA ILE A 736 -24.87 -2.00 -37.45
C ILE A 736 -23.72 -2.45 -38.36
N VAL A 737 -24.02 -2.82 -39.61
CA VAL A 737 -23.01 -3.22 -40.61
C VAL A 737 -21.94 -2.16 -40.75
N LYS A 738 -22.32 -0.88 -40.84
CA LYS A 738 -21.37 0.25 -40.92
C LYS A 738 -20.59 0.45 -39.63
N SER A 739 -21.25 0.35 -38.47
CA SER A 739 -20.63 0.59 -37.16
C SER A 739 -19.59 -0.47 -36.80
N PHE A 740 -19.87 -1.74 -37.13
CA PHE A 740 -18.99 -2.87 -36.84
C PHE A 740 -18.22 -3.40 -38.06
N LYS A 741 -18.22 -2.63 -39.17
CA LYS A 741 -17.51 -2.95 -40.43
C LYS A 741 -17.78 -4.37 -40.95
N LEU A 742 -19.03 -4.84 -40.85
CA LEU A 742 -19.40 -6.20 -41.25
C LEU A 742 -19.35 -6.37 -42.77
N THR A 743 -18.93 -7.54 -43.24
CA THR A 743 -18.92 -7.89 -44.67
C THR A 743 -20.08 -8.83 -45.01
N ALA A 744 -20.32 -9.04 -46.30
CA ALA A 744 -21.32 -10.01 -46.78
C ALA A 744 -21.03 -11.42 -46.24
N LYS A 745 -19.75 -11.80 -46.12
CA LYS A 745 -19.32 -13.09 -45.57
C LYS A 745 -19.58 -13.18 -44.07
N THR A 746 -19.34 -12.09 -43.32
CA THR A 746 -19.66 -12.05 -41.88
C THR A 746 -21.13 -12.33 -41.65
N ILE A 747 -22.02 -11.66 -42.40
CA ILE A 747 -23.48 -11.81 -42.25
C ILE A 747 -23.90 -13.24 -42.61
N GLN A 748 -23.35 -13.81 -43.68
CA GLN A 748 -23.61 -15.19 -44.06
C GLN A 748 -23.15 -16.18 -42.98
N ALA A 749 -21.96 -15.99 -42.41
CA ALA A 749 -21.45 -16.83 -41.33
C ALA A 749 -22.30 -16.69 -40.05
N LEU A 750 -22.74 -15.48 -39.72
CA LEU A 750 -23.59 -15.16 -38.58
C LEU A 750 -24.96 -15.86 -38.67
N ILE A 751 -25.59 -15.84 -39.85
CA ILE A 751 -26.87 -16.51 -40.10
C ILE A 751 -26.70 -18.03 -40.13
N GLY A 752 -25.65 -18.52 -40.82
CA GLY A 752 -25.44 -19.95 -41.03
C GLY A 752 -24.85 -20.70 -39.84
N ASN A 753 -24.08 -20.02 -38.97
CA ASN A 753 -23.39 -20.60 -37.83
C ASN A 753 -23.43 -19.65 -36.61
N PRO A 754 -24.63 -19.42 -36.02
CA PRO A 754 -24.79 -18.49 -34.90
C PRO A 754 -23.95 -18.86 -33.66
N ASP A 755 -23.62 -20.14 -33.48
CA ASP A 755 -22.75 -20.64 -32.41
C ASP A 755 -21.35 -20.02 -32.43
N TRP A 756 -20.80 -19.75 -33.62
CA TRP A 756 -19.47 -19.17 -33.75
C TRP A 756 -19.37 -17.79 -33.09
N PHE A 757 -20.50 -17.07 -33.01
CA PHE A 757 -20.60 -15.75 -32.40
C PHE A 757 -21.16 -15.80 -30.96
N GLY A 758 -21.58 -16.99 -30.48
CA GLY A 758 -22.27 -17.15 -29.21
C GLY A 758 -23.65 -16.50 -29.21
N LEU A 759 -24.37 -16.59 -30.33
CA LEU A 759 -25.70 -15.98 -30.56
C LEU A 759 -26.78 -17.00 -30.91
N HIS A 760 -26.51 -18.28 -30.69
CA HIS A 760 -27.47 -19.35 -30.86
C HIS A 760 -28.39 -19.46 -29.64
N LEU A 761 -29.70 -19.54 -29.89
CA LEU A 761 -30.70 -19.81 -28.87
C LEU A 761 -31.04 -21.31 -28.85
N PRO A 762 -31.53 -21.85 -27.70
CA PRO A 762 -31.87 -23.27 -27.58
C PRO A 762 -32.96 -23.80 -28.54
N ASP A 763 -33.69 -22.92 -29.22
CA ASP A 763 -34.74 -23.25 -30.19
C ASP A 763 -34.28 -23.23 -31.66
N ASP A 764 -32.96 -23.37 -31.87
CA ASP A 764 -32.28 -23.32 -33.18
C ASP A 764 -32.38 -21.97 -33.92
N LYS A 765 -32.72 -20.88 -33.22
CA LYS A 765 -32.79 -19.54 -33.80
C LYS A 765 -31.58 -18.69 -33.48
N LEU A 766 -31.34 -17.73 -34.37
CA LEU A 766 -30.44 -16.61 -34.10
C LEU A 766 -31.08 -15.70 -33.05
N ARG A 767 -30.28 -15.27 -32.07
CA ARG A 767 -30.70 -14.32 -31.03
C ARG A 767 -31.23 -13.03 -31.65
N ASP A 768 -32.32 -12.50 -31.09
CA ASP A 768 -32.83 -11.19 -31.46
C ASP A 768 -31.79 -10.10 -31.17
N LEU A 769 -31.90 -8.98 -31.89
CA LEU A 769 -30.98 -7.87 -31.76
C LEU A 769 -31.14 -7.17 -30.40
N ASP A 770 -30.22 -7.43 -29.48
CA ASP A 770 -30.14 -6.85 -28.13
C ASP A 770 -28.72 -6.34 -27.81
N LEU A 771 -28.48 -5.88 -26.57
CA LEU A 771 -27.15 -5.44 -26.14
C LEU A 771 -26.10 -6.56 -26.22
N THR A 772 -26.49 -7.81 -25.96
CA THR A 772 -25.60 -8.97 -26.08
C THR A 772 -25.13 -9.11 -27.53
N PHE A 773 -26.05 -9.03 -28.48
CA PHE A 773 -25.77 -9.13 -29.91
C PHE A 773 -24.75 -8.07 -30.33
N LEU A 774 -25.02 -6.79 -30.01
CA LEU A 774 -24.12 -5.69 -30.35
C LEU A 774 -22.75 -5.84 -29.67
N HIS A 775 -22.72 -6.30 -28.42
CA HIS A 775 -21.47 -6.59 -27.74
C HIS A 775 -20.67 -7.70 -28.46
N ARG A 776 -21.28 -8.81 -28.88
CA ARG A 776 -20.59 -9.87 -29.65
C ARG A 776 -20.01 -9.35 -30.95
N LEU A 777 -20.77 -8.54 -31.70
CA LEU A 777 -20.27 -7.91 -32.92
C LEU A 777 -19.10 -6.97 -32.63
N SER A 778 -19.16 -6.20 -31.54
CA SER A 778 -18.03 -5.35 -31.12
C SER A 778 -16.78 -6.16 -30.78
N ARG A 779 -16.92 -7.34 -30.15
CA ARG A 779 -15.78 -8.23 -29.86
C ARG A 779 -15.22 -8.87 -31.12
N TYR A 780 -16.06 -9.22 -32.08
CA TYR A 780 -15.62 -9.71 -33.37
C TYR A 780 -14.88 -8.62 -34.16
N GLY A 781 -15.40 -7.38 -34.17
CA GLY A 781 -14.72 -6.22 -34.75
C GLY A 781 -13.35 -5.96 -34.10
N ASP A 782 -13.26 -6.03 -32.78
CA ASP A 782 -11.97 -5.94 -32.06
C ASP A 782 -10.98 -7.03 -32.48
N TRP A 783 -11.45 -8.23 -32.78
CA TRP A 783 -10.59 -9.30 -33.29
C TRP A 783 -10.10 -8.98 -34.70
N LEU A 784 -10.97 -8.48 -35.58
CA LEU A 784 -10.58 -8.07 -36.93
C LEU A 784 -9.55 -6.93 -36.92
N ASP A 785 -9.70 -5.96 -36.03
CA ASP A 785 -8.76 -4.84 -35.89
C ASP A 785 -7.37 -5.28 -35.33
N LEU A 786 -7.24 -6.49 -34.76
CA LEU A 786 -5.97 -7.07 -34.31
C LEU A 786 -5.22 -7.87 -35.41
N LEU A 787 -5.85 -8.15 -36.55
CA LEU A 787 -5.25 -8.99 -37.58
C LEU A 787 -3.97 -8.37 -38.15
N ALA A 788 -2.95 -9.20 -38.38
CA ALA A 788 -1.76 -8.79 -39.09
C ALA A 788 -2.08 -8.40 -40.55
N ASN A 789 -1.33 -7.46 -41.12
CA ASN A 789 -1.56 -6.90 -42.47
C ASN A 789 -1.70 -7.92 -43.63
N HIS A 790 -1.28 -9.17 -43.44
CA HIS A 790 -1.34 -10.24 -44.44
C HIS A 790 -2.48 -11.25 -44.19
N LYS A 791 -3.25 -11.07 -43.10
CA LYS A 791 -4.42 -11.86 -42.75
C LYS A 791 -5.68 -11.08 -43.08
N THR A 792 -6.76 -11.82 -43.28
CA THR A 792 -8.06 -11.29 -43.67
C THR A 792 -9.16 -11.91 -42.82
N GLU A 793 -10.38 -11.40 -42.94
CA GLU A 793 -11.54 -12.03 -42.32
C GLU A 793 -11.75 -13.50 -42.74
N ASP A 794 -11.34 -13.86 -43.96
CA ASP A 794 -11.42 -15.26 -44.42
C ASP A 794 -10.59 -16.21 -43.53
N ASP A 795 -9.45 -15.75 -43.03
CA ASP A 795 -8.61 -16.52 -42.11
C ASP A 795 -9.28 -16.71 -40.73
N VAL A 796 -10.03 -15.69 -40.28
CA VAL A 796 -10.80 -15.72 -39.03
C VAL A 796 -11.96 -16.71 -39.13
N LEU A 797 -12.74 -16.64 -40.21
CA LEU A 797 -13.83 -17.58 -40.47
C LEU A 797 -13.31 -19.00 -40.69
N TYR A 798 -12.14 -19.14 -41.34
CA TYR A 798 -11.47 -20.42 -41.48
C TYR A 798 -11.08 -21.00 -40.11
N TYR A 799 -10.48 -20.20 -39.21
CA TYR A 799 -10.20 -20.64 -37.84
C TYR A 799 -11.47 -21.13 -37.14
N LEU A 800 -12.55 -20.33 -37.14
CA LEU A 800 -13.81 -20.71 -36.47
C LEU A 800 -14.36 -22.02 -37.03
N SER A 801 -14.32 -22.19 -38.35
CA SER A 801 -14.77 -23.42 -39.00
C SER A 801 -14.00 -24.66 -38.55
N GLN A 802 -12.69 -24.54 -38.34
CA GLN A 802 -11.82 -25.65 -37.94
C GLN A 802 -11.86 -25.89 -36.43
N ALA A 803 -11.87 -24.83 -35.62
CA ALA A 803 -11.97 -24.92 -34.16
C ALA A 803 -13.26 -25.62 -33.71
N ASN A 804 -14.39 -25.37 -34.39
CA ASN A 804 -15.67 -26.02 -34.11
C ASN A 804 -15.74 -27.49 -34.55
N GLN A 805 -14.75 -28.00 -35.30
CA GLN A 805 -14.65 -29.43 -35.63
C GLN A 805 -13.96 -30.24 -34.51
N ILE A 806 -13.23 -29.58 -33.62
CA ILE A 806 -12.55 -30.19 -32.48
C ILE A 806 -13.60 -30.61 -31.45
N GLY A 807 -13.61 -31.90 -31.09
CA GLY A 807 -14.57 -32.47 -30.14
C GLY A 807 -15.87 -33.03 -30.77
N GLN A 808 -16.07 -32.89 -32.08
CA GLN A 808 -17.24 -33.46 -32.75
C GLN A 808 -17.26 -34.99 -32.70
N THR A 809 -18.47 -35.55 -32.55
CA THR A 809 -18.70 -37.00 -32.49
C THR A 809 -19.68 -37.45 -33.58
N PRO A 810 -19.30 -38.36 -34.51
CA PRO A 810 -18.00 -39.02 -34.64
C PRO A 810 -16.90 -38.05 -35.15
N PRO A 811 -15.60 -38.36 -34.89
CA PRO A 811 -14.50 -37.52 -35.38
C PRO A 811 -14.47 -37.52 -36.91
N LEU A 812 -14.39 -36.33 -37.50
CA LEU A 812 -14.13 -36.13 -38.92
C LEU A 812 -12.66 -36.45 -39.26
N ASP A 813 -12.39 -36.78 -40.52
CA ASP A 813 -11.03 -36.94 -41.02
C ASP A 813 -10.33 -35.56 -41.13
N ASN A 814 -9.05 -35.46 -40.74
CA ASN A 814 -8.21 -34.25 -40.78
C ASN A 814 -8.60 -33.08 -39.84
N ILE A 815 -9.10 -33.36 -38.64
CA ILE A 815 -9.37 -32.32 -37.61
C ILE A 815 -8.05 -31.72 -37.07
N TRP A 816 -8.05 -30.42 -36.78
CA TRP A 816 -6.94 -29.74 -36.10
C TRP A 816 -6.66 -30.29 -34.69
N THR A 817 -5.39 -30.34 -34.32
CA THR A 817 -5.01 -30.49 -32.91
C THR A 817 -5.23 -29.18 -32.13
N THR A 818 -5.31 -29.26 -30.81
CA THR A 818 -5.38 -28.07 -29.94
C THR A 818 -4.17 -27.15 -30.13
N GLU A 819 -2.99 -27.72 -30.40
CA GLU A 819 -1.77 -26.97 -30.71
C GLU A 819 -1.85 -26.27 -32.08
N GLN A 820 -2.43 -26.91 -33.11
CA GLN A 820 -2.65 -26.29 -34.42
C GLN A 820 -3.64 -25.12 -34.33
N ALA A 821 -4.73 -25.29 -33.58
CA ALA A 821 -5.67 -24.20 -33.31
C ALA A 821 -4.98 -23.04 -32.59
N ALA A 822 -4.20 -23.31 -31.54
CA ALA A 822 -3.48 -22.27 -30.81
C ALA A 822 -2.42 -21.55 -31.65
N ASN A 823 -1.68 -22.28 -32.49
CA ASN A 823 -0.70 -21.69 -33.43
C ASN A 823 -1.37 -20.80 -34.47
N ASN A 824 -2.49 -21.23 -35.04
CA ASN A 824 -3.22 -20.43 -36.00
C ASN A 824 -3.79 -19.15 -35.34
N LEU A 825 -4.40 -19.29 -34.15
CA LEU A 825 -4.92 -18.14 -33.42
C LEU A 825 -3.82 -17.15 -33.00
N ALA A 826 -2.64 -17.65 -32.62
CA ALA A 826 -1.47 -16.84 -32.28
C ALA A 826 -1.10 -15.86 -33.40
N GLU A 827 -1.13 -16.33 -34.65
CA GLU A 827 -0.90 -15.47 -35.82
C GLU A 827 -2.02 -14.45 -36.03
N LEU A 828 -3.27 -14.80 -35.72
CA LEU A 828 -4.44 -13.93 -35.92
C LEU A 828 -4.53 -12.81 -34.89
N ILE A 829 -4.13 -13.04 -33.64
CA ILE A 829 -4.23 -12.02 -32.56
C ILE A 829 -2.89 -11.37 -32.18
N GLY A 830 -1.80 -11.76 -32.83
CA GLY A 830 -0.47 -11.24 -32.54
C GLY A 830 0.01 -11.57 -31.13
N TRP A 831 -0.20 -12.80 -30.68
CA TRP A 831 0.27 -13.28 -29.37
C TRP A 831 1.02 -14.61 -29.50
N THR A 832 1.54 -15.18 -28.42
CA THR A 832 2.28 -16.45 -28.51
C THR A 832 1.34 -17.64 -28.37
N SER A 833 1.59 -18.73 -29.10
CA SER A 833 0.78 -19.94 -28.97
C SER A 833 0.83 -20.53 -27.56
N LYS A 834 1.93 -20.33 -26.82
CA LYS A 834 2.08 -20.83 -25.45
C LYS A 834 1.11 -20.13 -24.50
N GLU A 835 1.00 -18.80 -24.60
CA GLU A 835 0.07 -18.00 -23.80
C GLU A 835 -1.39 -18.36 -24.13
N ILE A 836 -1.72 -18.56 -25.41
CA ILE A 836 -3.05 -19.00 -25.83
C ILE A 836 -3.41 -20.36 -25.20
N GLN A 837 -2.49 -21.33 -25.24
CA GLN A 837 -2.72 -22.64 -24.64
C GLN A 837 -2.91 -22.57 -23.11
N GLN A 838 -2.24 -21.63 -22.42
CA GLN A 838 -2.46 -21.41 -20.98
C GLN A 838 -3.89 -20.94 -20.69
N VAL A 839 -4.41 -20.01 -21.50
CA VAL A 839 -5.78 -19.52 -21.35
C VAL A 839 -6.79 -20.61 -21.72
N THR A 840 -6.59 -21.31 -22.84
CA THR A 840 -7.56 -22.28 -23.33
C THR A 840 -7.60 -23.57 -22.53
N ASN A 841 -6.62 -23.86 -21.66
CA ASN A 841 -6.65 -25.03 -20.78
C ASN A 841 -7.86 -25.06 -19.82
N GLY A 842 -8.53 -23.92 -19.61
CA GLY A 842 -9.79 -23.83 -18.86
C GLY A 842 -11.05 -23.93 -19.72
N PHE A 843 -10.93 -24.01 -21.05
CA PHE A 843 -12.06 -24.01 -21.98
C PHE A 843 -12.51 -25.44 -22.32
N GLU A 844 -13.74 -25.56 -22.81
CA GLU A 844 -14.20 -26.82 -23.39
C GLU A 844 -13.29 -27.25 -24.55
N HIS A 845 -12.92 -28.53 -24.58
CA HIS A 845 -11.98 -29.10 -25.56
C HIS A 845 -10.58 -28.43 -25.63
N ASN A 846 -10.23 -27.57 -24.66
CA ASN A 846 -9.01 -26.77 -24.63
C ASN A 846 -8.82 -25.81 -25.83
N VAL A 847 -9.90 -25.36 -26.47
CA VAL A 847 -9.86 -24.47 -27.65
C VAL A 847 -10.94 -23.39 -27.56
N ALA A 848 -10.65 -22.18 -28.03
CA ALA A 848 -11.66 -21.15 -28.20
C ALA A 848 -12.46 -21.39 -29.49
N GLN A 849 -13.69 -21.89 -29.35
CA GLN A 849 -14.55 -22.26 -30.49
C GLN A 849 -15.49 -21.13 -30.94
N ASN A 850 -15.62 -20.06 -30.16
CA ASN A 850 -16.52 -18.95 -30.49
C ASN A 850 -15.94 -17.60 -30.05
N VAL A 851 -16.58 -16.50 -30.48
CA VAL A 851 -16.19 -15.12 -30.17
C VAL A 851 -16.10 -14.85 -28.66
N ILE A 852 -16.84 -15.57 -27.81
CA ILE A 852 -16.76 -15.43 -26.34
C ILE A 852 -15.40 -15.91 -25.85
N GLY A 853 -15.00 -17.14 -26.23
CA GLY A 853 -13.70 -17.70 -25.89
C GLY A 853 -12.54 -16.85 -26.43
N ILE A 854 -12.65 -16.37 -27.67
CA ILE A 854 -11.66 -15.47 -28.28
C ILE A 854 -11.61 -14.13 -27.53
N SER A 855 -12.75 -13.59 -27.13
CA SER A 855 -12.84 -12.38 -26.31
C SER A 855 -12.14 -12.54 -24.96
N THR A 856 -12.31 -13.68 -24.29
CA THR A 856 -11.58 -13.98 -23.04
C THR A 856 -10.07 -14.01 -23.28
N ILE A 857 -9.59 -14.66 -24.34
CA ILE A 857 -8.16 -14.64 -24.70
C ILE A 857 -7.67 -13.21 -24.95
N MET A 858 -8.41 -12.40 -25.71
CA MET A 858 -8.03 -11.00 -25.97
C MET A 858 -7.99 -10.15 -24.69
N ARG A 859 -8.92 -10.36 -23.74
CA ARG A 859 -8.93 -9.63 -22.47
C ARG A 859 -7.74 -10.03 -21.59
N VAL A 860 -7.46 -11.34 -21.46
CA VAL A 860 -6.29 -11.82 -20.71
C VAL A 860 -4.97 -11.37 -21.37
N LYS A 861 -4.90 -11.35 -22.71
CA LYS A 861 -3.77 -10.77 -23.44
C LYS A 861 -3.51 -9.32 -23.04
N VAL A 862 -4.56 -8.48 -23.00
CA VAL A 862 -4.43 -7.07 -22.58
C VAL A 862 -3.93 -6.95 -21.15
N LEU A 863 -4.40 -7.80 -20.23
CA LEU A 863 -3.91 -7.81 -18.84
C LEU A 863 -2.43 -8.23 -18.76
N ALA A 864 -2.05 -9.26 -19.51
CA ALA A 864 -0.69 -9.77 -19.57
C ALA A 864 0.28 -8.72 -20.13
N GLU A 865 -0.08 -8.07 -21.24
CA GLU A 865 0.72 -7.00 -21.85
C GLU A 865 0.80 -5.75 -20.96
N LYS A 866 -0.29 -5.38 -20.27
CA LYS A 866 -0.29 -4.23 -19.35
C LYS A 866 0.60 -4.46 -18.14
N SER A 867 0.63 -5.68 -17.59
CA SER A 867 1.39 -6.00 -16.37
C SER A 867 2.79 -6.54 -16.62
N ASP A 868 3.13 -6.90 -17.86
CA ASP A 868 4.34 -7.65 -18.19
C ASP A 868 4.42 -8.98 -17.41
N ILE A 869 3.28 -9.62 -17.17
CA ILE A 869 3.13 -10.93 -16.51
C ILE A 869 2.47 -11.89 -17.50
N SER A 870 2.91 -13.15 -17.53
CA SER A 870 2.27 -14.18 -18.36
C SER A 870 0.82 -14.47 -17.92
N ALA A 871 0.03 -15.09 -18.80
CA ALA A 871 -1.38 -15.36 -18.56
C ALA A 871 -1.60 -16.26 -17.33
N GLN A 872 -0.77 -17.28 -17.13
CA GLN A 872 -1.01 -18.28 -16.10
C GLN A 872 -1.04 -17.70 -14.67
N PRO A 873 -0.04 -16.93 -14.19
CA PRO A 873 -0.12 -16.30 -12.86
C PRO A 873 -1.35 -15.40 -12.68
N LEU A 874 -1.77 -14.67 -13.72
CA LEU A 874 -2.95 -13.81 -13.68
C LEU A 874 -4.25 -14.63 -13.55
N LEU A 875 -4.36 -15.72 -14.31
CA LEU A 875 -5.49 -16.65 -14.24
C LEU A 875 -5.55 -17.39 -12.90
N ASP A 876 -4.40 -17.72 -12.32
CA ASP A 876 -4.33 -18.37 -11.01
C ASP A 876 -4.83 -17.43 -9.91
N VAL A 877 -4.51 -16.13 -9.99
CA VAL A 877 -5.09 -15.11 -9.10
C VAL A 877 -6.60 -14.99 -9.29
N ALA A 878 -7.07 -15.00 -10.55
CA ALA A 878 -8.50 -14.90 -10.85
C ALA A 878 -9.33 -16.07 -10.29
N LYS A 879 -8.70 -17.23 -10.04
CA LYS A 879 -9.36 -18.43 -9.48
C LYS A 879 -9.40 -18.45 -7.94
N LEU A 880 -8.74 -17.49 -7.27
CA LEU A 880 -8.75 -17.42 -5.81
C LEU A 880 -10.15 -17.08 -5.30
N SER A 881 -10.58 -17.80 -4.26
CA SER A 881 -11.87 -17.58 -3.60
C SER A 881 -11.71 -17.53 -2.07
N ASN A 882 -12.81 -17.26 -1.36
CA ASN A 882 -12.85 -17.32 0.10
C ASN A 882 -12.65 -18.74 0.66
N GLN A 883 -12.74 -19.77 -0.19
CA GLN A 883 -12.51 -21.18 0.17
C GLN A 883 -11.06 -21.64 -0.07
N SER A 884 -10.25 -20.85 -0.79
CA SER A 884 -8.85 -21.17 -1.06
C SER A 884 -8.05 -21.24 0.25
N ASP A 885 -7.32 -22.34 0.46
CA ASP A 885 -6.47 -22.52 1.63
C ASP A 885 -5.16 -21.71 1.56
N TYR A 886 -4.45 -21.66 2.69
CA TYR A 886 -3.23 -20.88 2.80
C TYR A 886 -2.15 -21.29 1.79
N ASP A 887 -1.99 -22.61 1.57
CA ASP A 887 -0.94 -23.14 0.71
C ASP A 887 -1.23 -22.82 -0.77
N HIS A 888 -2.49 -22.88 -1.18
CA HIS A 888 -2.93 -22.45 -2.51
C HIS A 888 -2.68 -20.94 -2.71
N TRP A 889 -3.07 -20.10 -1.76
CA TRP A 889 -2.75 -18.67 -1.79
C TRP A 889 -1.24 -18.42 -1.89
N GLN A 890 -0.43 -19.15 -1.13
CA GLN A 890 1.03 -19.02 -1.14
C GLN A 890 1.63 -19.43 -2.49
N GLN A 891 1.13 -20.50 -3.12
CA GLN A 891 1.57 -20.92 -4.45
C GLN A 891 1.29 -19.84 -5.50
N VAL A 892 0.06 -19.33 -5.51
CA VAL A 892 -0.36 -18.30 -6.48
C VAL A 892 0.38 -16.99 -6.26
N SER A 893 0.51 -16.52 -5.00
CA SER A 893 1.22 -15.27 -4.71
C SER A 893 2.71 -15.35 -5.05
N SER A 894 3.34 -16.50 -4.79
CA SER A 894 4.76 -16.72 -5.08
C SER A 894 5.02 -16.78 -6.59
N ALA A 895 4.14 -17.43 -7.35
CA ALA A 895 4.22 -17.48 -8.80
C ALA A 895 4.03 -16.09 -9.43
N LEU A 896 3.06 -15.32 -8.93
CA LEU A 896 2.83 -13.93 -9.35
C LEU A 896 4.03 -13.04 -9.03
N PHE A 897 4.59 -13.14 -7.83
CA PHE A 897 5.76 -12.37 -7.41
C PHE A 897 7.01 -12.72 -8.25
N ALA A 898 7.23 -14.02 -8.51
CA ALA A 898 8.35 -14.49 -9.33
C ALA A 898 8.24 -14.07 -10.82
N ALA A 899 7.03 -13.74 -11.28
CA ALA A 899 6.82 -13.20 -12.63
C ALA A 899 7.19 -11.71 -12.76
N CYS A 900 7.44 -11.00 -11.66
CA CYS A 900 7.90 -9.61 -11.70
C CYS A 900 9.39 -9.51 -12.04
N THR A 901 9.84 -8.33 -12.48
CA THR A 901 11.26 -8.06 -12.72
C THR A 901 12.07 -8.03 -11.41
N GLN A 902 13.40 -8.20 -11.49
CA GLN A 902 14.25 -8.19 -10.29
C GLN A 902 14.21 -6.86 -9.51
N GLU A 903 14.03 -5.75 -10.22
CA GLU A 903 13.92 -4.41 -9.61
C GLU A 903 12.61 -4.29 -8.81
N GLU A 904 11.48 -4.68 -9.41
CA GLU A 904 10.17 -4.72 -8.75
C GLU A 904 10.18 -5.65 -7.54
N GLN A 905 10.76 -6.85 -7.68
CA GLN A 905 10.88 -7.82 -6.58
C GLN A 905 11.65 -7.22 -5.40
N THR A 906 12.76 -6.53 -5.65
CA THR A 906 13.58 -5.91 -4.58
C THR A 906 12.81 -4.79 -3.85
N LYS A 907 12.07 -3.96 -4.60
CA LYS A 907 11.22 -2.89 -4.04
C LYS A 907 10.08 -3.47 -3.19
N LEU A 908 9.38 -4.46 -3.73
CA LEU A 908 8.25 -5.13 -3.07
C LEU A 908 8.70 -5.90 -1.82
N GLU A 909 9.85 -6.58 -1.87
CA GLU A 909 10.44 -7.28 -0.72
C GLU A 909 10.66 -6.34 0.46
N GLY A 910 11.14 -5.11 0.23
CA GLY A 910 11.29 -4.11 1.28
C GLY A 910 9.99 -3.83 2.02
N SER A 911 8.96 -3.41 1.28
CA SER A 911 7.63 -3.11 1.83
C SER A 911 6.99 -4.33 2.52
N LEU A 912 7.11 -5.52 1.92
CA LEU A 912 6.56 -6.76 2.50
C LEU A 912 7.30 -7.16 3.78
N ASN A 913 8.61 -6.96 3.85
CA ASN A 913 9.40 -7.21 5.05
C ASN A 913 9.01 -6.26 6.19
N GLU A 914 8.71 -4.99 5.90
CA GLU A 914 8.21 -4.05 6.92
C GLU A 914 6.86 -4.50 7.49
N LEU A 915 5.92 -4.88 6.63
CA LEU A 915 4.63 -5.43 7.06
C LEU A 915 4.78 -6.71 7.88
N TRP A 916 5.71 -7.59 7.47
CA TRP A 916 5.98 -8.84 8.17
C TRP A 916 6.62 -8.60 9.55
N ARG A 917 7.59 -7.67 9.62
CA ARG A 917 8.17 -7.21 10.88
C ARG A 917 7.10 -6.69 11.83
N ASP A 918 6.22 -5.81 11.35
CA ASP A 918 5.18 -5.20 12.18
C ASP A 918 4.21 -6.26 12.72
N ALA A 919 3.83 -7.25 11.92
CA ALA A 919 3.04 -8.39 12.38
C ALA A 919 3.73 -9.21 13.48
N LEU A 920 5.05 -9.42 13.38
CA LEU A 920 5.84 -10.10 14.40
C LEU A 920 5.95 -9.28 15.70
N ILE A 921 6.15 -7.96 15.59
CA ILE A 921 6.20 -7.04 16.73
C ILE A 921 4.87 -7.06 17.47
N GLU A 922 3.76 -6.91 16.76
CA GLU A 922 2.41 -6.96 17.33
C GLU A 922 2.21 -8.28 18.08
N TYR A 923 2.51 -9.42 17.46
CA TYR A 923 2.42 -10.71 18.13
C TYR A 923 3.27 -10.78 19.41
N LEU A 924 4.51 -10.31 19.36
CA LEU A 924 5.40 -10.36 20.52
C LEU A 924 4.89 -9.50 21.68
N LEU A 925 4.37 -8.30 21.39
CA LEU A 925 3.82 -7.40 22.41
C LEU A 925 2.51 -7.92 23.01
N GLY A 926 1.63 -8.52 22.20
CA GLY A 926 0.32 -8.94 22.69
C GLY A 926 0.20 -10.38 23.19
N GLN A 927 1.10 -11.28 22.78
CA GLN A 927 1.02 -12.70 23.16
C GLN A 927 2.26 -13.17 23.92
N TRP A 928 3.46 -12.87 23.43
CA TRP A 928 4.69 -13.36 24.07
C TRP A 928 5.03 -12.61 25.37
N ALA A 929 5.12 -11.28 25.35
CA ALA A 929 5.46 -10.52 26.55
C ALA A 929 4.44 -10.72 27.70
N PRO A 930 3.11 -10.75 27.45
CA PRO A 930 2.12 -11.02 28.50
C PRO A 930 2.04 -12.50 28.96
N SER A 931 2.79 -13.40 28.33
CA SER A 931 2.84 -14.82 28.73
C SER A 931 3.72 -15.07 29.97
N ASP A 932 4.64 -14.16 30.27
CA ASP A 932 5.62 -14.27 31.36
C ASP A 932 5.62 -13.01 32.22
N ASP A 933 5.35 -13.15 33.52
CA ASP A 933 5.27 -12.04 34.47
C ASP A 933 6.62 -11.27 34.59
N ASN A 934 7.75 -11.93 34.29
CA ASN A 934 9.08 -11.31 34.26
C ASN A 934 9.28 -10.35 33.07
N LEU A 935 8.32 -10.29 32.14
CA LEU A 935 8.33 -9.42 30.95
C LEU A 935 7.24 -8.35 30.99
N SER A 936 6.60 -8.16 32.15
CA SER A 936 5.47 -7.22 32.33
C SER A 936 5.80 -5.73 32.09
N ASP A 937 7.08 -5.37 32.07
CA ASP A 937 7.60 -4.05 31.67
C ASP A 937 7.70 -3.86 30.14
N ILE A 938 7.61 -4.93 29.34
CA ILE A 938 7.65 -4.86 27.87
C ILE A 938 6.23 -4.61 27.35
N THR A 939 5.91 -3.36 27.12
CA THR A 939 4.56 -2.94 26.68
C THR A 939 4.55 -2.14 25.39
N THR A 940 5.70 -1.58 25.00
CA THR A 940 5.85 -0.74 23.81
C THR A 940 6.90 -1.30 22.84
N VAL A 941 6.88 -0.84 21.58
CA VAL A 941 7.90 -1.18 20.58
C VAL A 941 9.31 -0.74 21.02
N GLU A 942 9.41 0.36 21.78
CA GLU A 942 10.67 0.83 22.38
C GLU A 942 11.19 -0.16 23.42
N ASP A 943 10.32 -0.69 24.29
CA ASP A 943 10.71 -1.71 25.27
C ASP A 943 11.17 -3.00 24.58
N LEU A 944 10.49 -3.40 23.51
CA LEU A 944 10.88 -4.54 22.70
C LEU A 944 12.22 -4.29 22.00
N SER A 945 12.47 -3.08 21.49
CA SER A 945 13.75 -2.68 20.90
C SER A 945 14.89 -2.70 21.93
N ASN A 946 14.60 -2.25 23.15
CA ASN A 946 15.50 -2.39 24.27
C ASN A 946 15.78 -3.87 24.58
N TYR A 947 14.75 -4.73 24.60
CA TYR A 947 14.91 -6.17 24.79
C TYR A 947 15.78 -6.81 23.68
N PHE A 948 15.52 -6.54 22.40
CA PHE A 948 16.33 -7.12 21.31
C PHE A 948 17.69 -6.43 21.08
N LEU A 949 17.98 -5.37 21.84
CA LEU A 949 19.24 -4.61 21.77
C LEU A 949 19.50 -4.01 20.38
N THR A 950 18.42 -3.70 19.66
CA THR A 950 18.46 -3.04 18.35
C THR A 950 17.21 -2.21 18.17
N ASP A 951 17.29 -1.16 17.36
CA ASP A 951 16.08 -0.51 16.88
C ASP A 951 15.32 -1.49 15.97
N LEU A 952 14.02 -1.68 16.24
CA LEU A 952 13.14 -2.51 15.44
C LEU A 952 12.45 -1.70 14.33
N GLN A 953 12.30 -0.39 14.46
CA GLN A 953 11.57 0.46 13.52
C GLN A 953 12.46 0.97 12.38
N VAL A 954 13.40 0.14 11.92
CA VAL A 954 14.34 0.47 10.85
C VAL A 954 13.69 0.27 9.47
N ALA A 955 13.84 1.25 8.59
CA ALA A 955 13.41 1.15 7.19
C ALA A 955 14.34 0.25 6.36
N THR A 956 13.82 -0.29 5.27
CA THR A 956 14.53 -1.25 4.40
C THR A 956 15.91 -0.78 3.91
N GLU A 957 16.11 0.52 3.70
CA GLU A 957 17.30 1.12 3.05
C GLU A 957 18.59 1.08 3.91
N VAL A 958 18.48 0.80 5.21
CA VAL A 958 19.64 0.79 6.10
C VAL A 958 20.44 -0.49 5.90
N SER A 959 21.72 -0.35 5.54
CA SER A 959 22.65 -1.47 5.35
C SER A 959 23.70 -1.56 6.44
N THR A 960 24.09 -2.79 6.79
CA THR A 960 25.14 -3.07 7.78
C THR A 960 25.78 -4.42 7.51
N SER A 961 26.95 -4.69 8.10
CA SER A 961 27.52 -6.04 8.16
C SER A 961 27.05 -6.76 9.43
N ARG A 962 27.07 -8.10 9.42
CA ARG A 962 26.64 -8.89 10.59
C ARG A 962 27.49 -8.60 11.83
N VAL A 963 28.79 -8.38 11.65
CA VAL A 963 29.70 -8.00 12.75
C VAL A 963 29.38 -6.62 13.28
N ALA A 964 29.19 -5.62 12.40
CA ALA A 964 28.84 -4.26 12.83
C ALA A 964 27.49 -4.23 13.57
N PHE A 965 26.50 -5.02 13.11
CA PHE A 965 25.22 -5.18 13.78
C PHE A 965 25.37 -5.79 15.19
N ALA A 966 26.16 -6.85 15.33
CA ALA A 966 26.44 -7.46 16.63
C ALA A 966 27.19 -6.51 17.59
N ILE A 967 28.19 -5.76 17.08
CA ILE A 967 28.91 -4.75 17.85
C ILE A 967 27.93 -3.70 18.38
N ALA A 968 27.05 -3.16 17.53
CA ALA A 968 26.07 -2.15 17.95
C ALA A 968 25.14 -2.67 19.05
N SER A 969 24.67 -3.92 18.95
CA SER A 969 23.85 -4.55 19.97
C SER A 969 24.59 -4.77 21.30
N LEU A 970 25.84 -5.20 21.27
CA LEU A 970 26.66 -5.34 22.47
C LEU A 970 27.00 -3.98 23.11
N GLN A 971 27.30 -2.96 22.31
CA GLN A 971 27.51 -1.59 22.80
C GLN A 971 26.26 -1.05 23.50
N ARG A 972 25.08 -1.25 22.89
CA ARG A 972 23.80 -0.87 23.51
C ARG A 972 23.57 -1.62 24.81
N TYR A 973 23.87 -2.92 24.86
CA TYR A 973 23.70 -3.71 26.08
C TYR A 973 24.64 -3.26 27.21
N LEU A 974 25.93 -3.13 26.91
CA LEU A 974 26.93 -2.66 27.87
C LEU A 974 26.64 -1.24 28.35
N PHE A 975 26.22 -0.34 27.46
CA PHE A 975 25.78 1.00 27.87
C PHE A 975 24.63 0.94 28.88
N ARG A 976 23.64 0.07 28.65
CA ARG A 976 22.51 -0.12 29.57
C ARG A 976 22.94 -0.73 30.90
N LEU A 977 23.89 -1.66 30.90
CA LEU A 977 24.51 -2.24 32.11
C LEU A 977 25.26 -1.17 32.92
N PHE A 978 26.15 -0.40 32.29
CA PHE A 978 26.90 0.68 32.94
C PHE A 978 25.99 1.82 33.45
N SER A 979 24.86 2.05 32.78
CA SER A 979 23.85 3.03 33.17
C SER A 979 22.84 2.50 34.20
N ARG A 980 22.98 1.23 34.65
CA ARG A 980 22.09 0.55 35.60
C ARG A 980 20.62 0.50 35.14
N LEU A 981 20.40 0.37 33.83
CA LEU A 981 19.07 0.27 33.21
C LEU A 981 18.59 -1.18 33.02
N GLU A 982 19.43 -2.18 33.30
CA GLU A 982 19.11 -3.61 33.20
C GLU A 982 18.75 -4.21 34.57
N THR A 983 17.72 -5.04 34.61
CA THR A 983 17.28 -5.75 35.82
C THR A 983 18.23 -6.91 36.17
N GLY A 984 18.33 -7.26 37.46
CA GLY A 984 19.20 -8.36 37.93
C GLY A 984 20.68 -8.03 38.10
N TYR A 985 21.08 -6.76 37.89
CA TYR A 985 22.47 -6.28 38.04
C TYR A 985 22.68 -5.32 39.21
N GLY A 986 21.64 -5.02 40.00
CA GLY A 986 21.67 -3.95 41.01
C GLY A 986 22.62 -4.19 42.20
N VAL A 987 23.07 -5.42 42.42
CA VAL A 987 24.00 -5.80 43.50
C VAL A 987 25.46 -5.55 43.11
N GLN A 988 25.76 -5.41 41.81
CA GLN A 988 27.13 -5.22 41.33
C GLN A 988 27.60 -3.78 41.59
N THR A 989 28.73 -3.65 42.27
CA THR A 989 29.39 -2.36 42.45
C THR A 989 30.34 -2.12 41.28
N ILE A 990 29.97 -1.19 40.40
CA ILE A 990 30.84 -0.76 39.30
C ILE A 990 31.80 0.31 39.86
N SER A 991 33.10 0.02 39.89
CA SER A 991 34.11 1.00 40.33
C SER A 991 34.22 2.17 39.36
N ASP A 992 34.56 3.36 39.88
CA ASP A 992 34.80 4.55 39.06
C ASP A 992 35.86 4.30 37.98
N GLU A 993 36.88 3.49 38.30
CA GLU A 993 37.92 3.06 37.34
C GLU A 993 37.33 2.26 36.17
N ARG A 994 36.38 1.35 36.42
CA ARG A 994 35.73 0.55 35.37
C ARG A 994 34.82 1.43 34.50
N ILE A 995 34.14 2.41 35.09
CA ILE A 995 33.32 3.40 34.37
C ILE A 995 34.21 4.29 33.49
N GLU A 996 35.31 4.81 34.03
CA GLU A 996 36.27 5.62 33.27
C GLU A 996 36.87 4.79 32.12
N HIS A 997 37.25 3.54 32.40
CA HIS A 997 37.79 2.64 31.38
C HIS A 997 36.78 2.37 30.25
N TRP A 998 35.51 2.14 30.59
CA TRP A 998 34.43 2.01 29.60
C TRP A 998 34.29 3.29 28.77
N ASN A 999 34.10 4.44 29.40
CA ASN A 999 33.86 5.70 28.72
C ASN A 999 35.02 6.12 27.83
N ARG A 1000 36.25 5.97 28.31
CA ARG A 1000 37.46 6.41 27.62
C ARG A 1000 37.95 5.45 26.54
N ASN A 1001 37.80 4.15 26.74
CA ASN A 1001 38.43 3.15 25.88
C ASN A 1001 37.42 2.24 25.16
N LEU A 1002 36.48 1.61 25.88
CA LEU A 1002 35.68 0.51 25.31
C LEU A 1002 34.38 0.95 24.61
N SER A 1003 33.82 2.12 24.97
CA SER A 1003 32.49 2.57 24.53
C SER A 1003 32.36 2.76 23.02
N GLN A 1004 33.47 2.99 22.31
CA GLN A 1004 33.52 3.22 20.87
C GLN A 1004 34.69 2.47 20.25
N TYR A 1005 34.47 1.87 19.08
CA TYR A 1005 35.50 1.11 18.36
C TYR A 1005 36.77 1.93 18.10
N GLY A 1006 36.64 3.20 17.67
CA GLY A 1006 37.79 4.05 17.37
C GLY A 1006 38.67 4.33 18.59
N HIS A 1007 38.07 4.57 19.76
CA HIS A 1007 38.82 4.74 21.00
C HIS A 1007 39.51 3.45 21.43
N TRP A 1008 38.80 2.33 21.34
CA TRP A 1008 39.35 1.01 21.69
C TRP A 1008 40.54 0.65 20.80
N GLN A 1009 40.41 0.85 19.49
CA GLN A 1009 41.49 0.59 18.54
C GLN A 1009 42.70 1.49 18.82
N ALA A 1010 42.49 2.79 19.06
CA ALA A 1010 43.57 3.71 19.39
C ALA A 1010 44.29 3.28 20.68
N TRP A 1011 43.55 2.85 21.70
CA TRP A 1011 44.09 2.34 22.95
C TRP A 1011 44.89 1.04 22.75
N GLN A 1012 44.37 0.07 22.00
CA GLN A 1012 45.08 -1.17 21.67
C GLN A 1012 46.35 -0.89 20.88
N ARG A 1013 46.29 0.01 19.88
CA ARG A 1013 47.45 0.43 19.11
C ARG A 1013 48.49 1.15 19.97
N GLN A 1014 48.06 1.98 20.92
CA GLN A 1014 48.98 2.65 21.84
C GLN A 1014 49.73 1.64 22.72
N LYS A 1015 49.06 0.56 23.13
CA LYS A 1015 49.66 -0.52 23.92
C LYS A 1015 50.60 -1.39 23.09
N ASN A 1016 50.20 -1.74 21.87
CA ASN A 1016 50.95 -2.64 20.99
C ASN A 1016 52.12 -1.92 20.28
N PHE A 1017 51.93 -0.66 19.92
CA PHE A 1017 52.85 0.16 19.12
C PHE A 1017 52.98 1.59 19.67
N PRO A 1018 53.48 1.76 20.91
CA PRO A 1018 53.61 3.08 21.54
C PRO A 1018 54.46 4.06 20.71
N GLU A 1019 55.43 3.58 19.93
CA GLU A 1019 56.28 4.36 19.03
C GLU A 1019 55.49 5.20 18.03
N ASN A 1020 54.30 4.76 17.62
CA ASN A 1020 53.43 5.50 16.69
C ASN A 1020 52.81 6.75 17.34
N PHE A 1021 52.84 6.85 18.68
CA PHE A 1021 52.22 7.93 19.45
C PHE A 1021 53.25 8.82 20.17
N ILE A 1022 54.55 8.51 20.06
CA ILE A 1022 55.61 9.31 20.68
C ILE A 1022 55.93 10.50 19.77
N ASP A 1023 55.54 11.69 20.22
CA ASP A 1023 55.98 12.97 19.65
C ASP A 1023 56.97 13.64 20.64
N PRO A 1024 58.25 13.81 20.26
CA PRO A 1024 59.25 14.49 21.10
C PRO A 1024 58.79 15.86 21.61
N ALA A 1025 58.01 16.61 20.80
CA ALA A 1025 57.51 17.94 21.13
C ALA A 1025 56.25 17.93 22.00
N ARG A 1026 55.61 16.78 22.25
CA ARG A 1026 54.43 16.66 23.13
C ARG A 1026 54.71 15.84 24.38
N ARG A 1027 55.99 15.59 24.67
CA ARG A 1027 56.42 14.91 25.88
C ARG A 1027 55.85 15.58 27.14
N LEU A 1028 55.20 14.80 28.01
CA LEU A 1028 54.76 15.26 29.33
C LEU A 1028 55.95 15.38 30.29
N ARG A 1029 55.87 16.29 31.28
CA ARG A 1029 56.93 16.55 32.28
C ARG A 1029 58.29 16.93 31.65
N LYS A 1030 58.29 17.85 30.69
CA LYS A 1030 59.54 18.45 30.16
C LYS A 1030 60.24 19.23 31.26
N THR A 1031 61.57 19.19 31.25
CA THR A 1031 62.34 20.10 32.11
C THR A 1031 62.28 21.51 31.56
N ARG A 1032 62.44 22.53 32.41
CA ARG A 1032 62.52 23.92 31.95
C ARG A 1032 63.61 24.13 30.89
N ALA A 1033 64.80 23.55 31.09
CA ALA A 1033 65.89 23.63 30.12
C ALA A 1033 65.50 23.07 28.74
N PHE A 1034 64.74 21.97 28.70
CA PHE A 1034 64.27 21.39 27.44
C PHE A 1034 63.16 22.23 26.79
N ALA A 1035 62.24 22.81 27.58
CA ALA A 1035 61.24 23.74 27.07
C ALA A 1035 61.89 25.03 26.51
N ASP A 1036 62.94 25.53 27.16
CA ASP A 1036 63.73 26.67 26.67
C ASP A 1036 64.45 26.33 25.37
N LEU A 1037 65.01 25.11 25.25
CA LEU A 1037 65.59 24.61 24.00
C LEU A 1037 64.55 24.55 22.87
N GLU A 1038 63.34 24.04 23.13
CA GLU A 1038 62.25 24.02 22.15
C GLU A 1038 61.84 25.43 21.72
N ASN A 1039 61.74 26.37 22.67
CA ASN A 1039 61.45 27.77 22.38
C ASN A 1039 62.54 28.41 21.52
N ASP A 1040 63.82 28.20 21.88
CA ASP A 1040 64.97 28.72 21.13
C ASP A 1040 65.00 28.18 19.69
N LEU A 1041 64.64 26.90 19.49
CA LEU A 1041 64.53 26.29 18.16
C LEU A 1041 63.26 26.73 17.40
N GLY A 1042 62.19 27.12 18.09
CA GLY A 1042 60.91 27.49 17.50
C GLY A 1042 60.79 28.96 17.04
N GLN A 1043 61.67 29.85 17.49
CA GLN A 1043 61.52 31.31 17.29
C GLN A 1043 61.93 31.85 15.91
N SER A 1044 62.61 31.08 15.03
CA SER A 1044 63.05 31.60 13.71
C SER A 1044 63.53 30.51 12.74
N ARG A 1045 63.95 30.89 11.52
CA ARG A 1045 64.46 29.98 10.48
C ARG A 1045 65.76 29.31 10.95
N LEU A 1046 65.67 28.01 11.23
CA LEU A 1046 66.78 27.18 11.67
C LEU A 1046 67.98 27.26 10.72
N ASN A 1047 69.15 27.59 11.27
CA ASN A 1047 70.46 27.45 10.63
C ASN A 1047 71.46 26.83 11.60
N ASN A 1048 72.58 26.31 11.09
CA ASN A 1048 73.56 25.55 11.90
C ASN A 1048 74.05 26.34 13.12
N ASN A 1049 74.30 27.65 12.96
CA ASN A 1049 74.80 28.50 14.05
C ASN A 1049 73.74 28.66 15.15
N MET A 1050 72.47 28.78 14.80
CA MET A 1050 71.36 28.89 15.76
C MET A 1050 71.10 27.60 16.50
N ILE A 1051 71.10 26.46 15.79
CA ILE A 1051 70.98 25.13 16.41
C ILE A 1051 72.11 24.91 17.40
N GLN A 1052 73.35 25.21 16.99
CA GLN A 1052 74.51 25.07 17.85
C GLN A 1052 74.44 25.99 19.07
N THR A 1053 73.96 27.23 18.90
CA THR A 1053 73.74 28.18 20.01
C THR A 1053 72.68 27.67 20.99
N ALA A 1054 71.55 27.18 20.49
CA ALA A 1054 70.47 26.62 21.30
C ALA A 1054 70.94 25.38 22.09
N ILE A 1055 71.68 24.48 21.45
CA ILE A 1055 72.28 23.30 22.11
C ILE A 1055 73.31 23.73 23.16
N PHE A 1056 74.18 24.71 22.88
CA PHE A 1056 75.14 25.19 23.86
C PHE A 1056 74.46 25.81 25.09
N ARG A 1057 73.38 26.57 24.89
CA ARG A 1057 72.57 27.09 26.00
C ARG A 1057 71.97 25.96 26.84
N TYR A 1058 71.40 24.95 26.19
CA TYR A 1058 70.88 23.76 26.87
C TYR A 1058 71.96 23.03 27.67
N LEU A 1059 73.15 22.79 27.07
CA LEU A 1059 74.27 22.15 27.75
C LEU A 1059 74.80 22.98 28.93
N THR A 1060 74.78 24.31 28.81
CA THR A 1060 75.18 25.22 29.89
C THR A 1060 74.23 25.10 31.08
N GLU A 1061 72.91 25.12 30.85
CA GLU A 1061 71.93 24.92 31.92
C GLU A 1061 71.95 23.49 32.48
N PHE A 1062 72.22 22.48 31.64
CA PHE A 1062 72.43 21.11 32.10
C PHE A 1062 73.66 20.98 33.02
N GLU A 1063 74.80 21.59 32.65
CA GLU A 1063 76.02 21.63 33.46
C GLU A 1063 75.74 22.33 34.81
N ARG A 1064 74.97 23.41 34.79
CA ARG A 1064 74.56 24.15 35.99
C ARG A 1064 73.77 23.28 36.97
N ILE A 1065 72.78 22.54 36.46
CA ILE A 1065 71.86 21.72 37.27
C ILE A 1065 72.51 20.40 37.72
N SER A 1066 73.37 19.80 36.89
CA SER A 1066 74.03 18.52 37.20
C SER A 1066 75.10 18.63 38.30
N ASN A 1067 75.72 19.81 38.45
CA ASN A 1067 76.76 20.06 39.45
C ASN A 1067 76.24 20.60 40.80
N LEU A 1068 74.93 20.59 41.04
CA LEU A 1068 74.35 21.09 42.29
C LEU A 1068 74.77 20.23 43.51
N GLN A 1069 75.18 20.89 44.58
CA GLN A 1069 75.49 20.27 45.87
C GLN A 1069 74.30 20.34 46.82
N LEU A 1070 73.95 19.23 47.45
CA LEU A 1070 72.87 19.19 48.43
C LEU A 1070 73.21 20.02 49.67
N VAL A 1071 72.27 20.87 50.10
CA VAL A 1071 72.37 21.72 51.30
C VAL A 1071 71.55 21.12 52.44
N SER A 1072 70.31 20.72 52.16
CA SER A 1072 69.38 20.19 53.15
C SER A 1072 68.21 19.45 52.53
N GLY A 1073 67.48 18.69 53.35
CA GLY A 1073 66.26 18.01 52.95
C GLY A 1073 65.18 18.05 54.04
N TYR A 1074 63.95 17.77 53.64
CA TYR A 1074 62.74 17.72 54.47
C TYR A 1074 61.83 16.60 53.99
N ILE A 1075 61.19 15.89 54.93
CA ILE A 1075 60.19 14.87 54.65
C ILE A 1075 58.82 15.48 54.96
N ASP A 1076 57.94 15.50 53.96
CA ASP A 1076 56.58 16.01 54.08
C ASP A 1076 55.64 14.94 54.67
N GLY A 1077 55.86 14.65 55.96
CA GLY A 1077 55.14 13.62 56.71
C GLY A 1077 56.01 12.94 57.76
N THR A 1078 55.62 11.73 58.17
CA THR A 1078 56.28 10.95 59.23
C THR A 1078 56.73 9.56 58.79
N ASP A 1079 56.35 9.10 57.60
CA ASP A 1079 56.70 7.80 57.02
C ASP A 1079 57.82 7.95 55.95
N PRO A 1080 59.08 7.63 56.29
CA PRO A 1080 60.20 7.76 55.36
C PRO A 1080 60.09 6.87 54.11
N LYS A 1081 59.21 5.86 54.09
CA LYS A 1081 59.02 4.94 52.95
C LYS A 1081 57.94 5.38 51.98
N ASN A 1082 57.06 6.29 52.41
CA ASN A 1082 55.85 6.65 51.67
C ASN A 1082 55.69 8.16 51.48
N ASP A 1083 56.34 8.98 52.32
CA ASP A 1083 56.17 10.42 52.27
C ASP A 1083 57.17 11.11 51.34
N ARG A 1084 56.75 12.24 50.78
CA ARG A 1084 57.51 12.97 49.78
C ARG A 1084 58.72 13.66 50.39
N TYR A 1085 59.86 13.54 49.74
CA TYR A 1085 61.09 14.21 50.13
C TYR A 1085 61.24 15.51 49.34
N HIS A 1086 61.76 16.52 50.01
CA HIS A 1086 62.07 17.84 49.47
C HIS A 1086 63.54 18.13 49.73
N PHE A 1087 64.24 18.63 48.71
CA PHE A 1087 65.69 18.87 48.79
C PHE A 1087 66.00 20.29 48.33
N ILE A 1088 66.95 20.94 49.01
CA ILE A 1088 67.56 22.18 48.54
C ILE A 1088 69.01 21.91 48.16
N GLY A 1089 69.39 22.26 46.94
CA GLY A 1089 70.75 22.25 46.44
C GLY A 1089 71.29 23.65 46.20
N LYS A 1090 72.61 23.79 46.06
CA LYS A 1090 73.29 25.02 45.66
C LYS A 1090 74.23 24.78 44.48
N ASN A 1091 74.51 25.79 43.67
CA ASN A 1091 75.56 25.74 42.66
C ASN A 1091 76.98 25.84 43.29
N ASN A 1092 78.01 25.56 42.48
CA ASN A 1092 79.42 25.62 42.88
C ASN A 1092 80.13 26.91 42.43
N ALA A 1093 79.37 27.91 41.97
CA ALA A 1093 79.88 29.17 41.43
C ALA A 1093 79.38 30.38 42.24
N GLU A 1094 80.13 31.48 42.24
CA GLU A 1094 79.66 32.77 42.77
C GLU A 1094 79.03 33.61 41.65
N PRO A 1095 77.85 34.23 41.86
CA PRO A 1095 77.04 34.21 43.08
C PRO A 1095 76.33 32.86 43.31
N VAL A 1096 76.21 32.47 44.58
CA VAL A 1096 75.58 31.20 44.96
C VAL A 1096 74.08 31.25 44.69
N GLU A 1097 73.58 30.28 43.94
CA GLU A 1097 72.18 30.08 43.61
C GLU A 1097 71.65 28.80 44.26
N TYR A 1098 70.39 28.82 44.70
CA TYR A 1098 69.75 27.71 45.37
C TYR A 1098 68.62 27.14 44.53
N TYR A 1099 68.44 25.83 44.62
CA TYR A 1099 67.48 25.07 43.82
C TYR A 1099 66.70 24.11 44.71
N TRP A 1100 65.44 23.86 44.37
CA TRP A 1100 64.54 22.95 45.05
C TRP A 1100 64.22 21.76 44.15
N ARG A 1101 64.14 20.54 44.70
CA ARG A 1101 63.51 19.41 44.00
C ARG A 1101 62.73 18.53 44.96
N THR A 1102 61.90 17.66 44.39
CA THR A 1102 61.13 16.68 45.15
C THR A 1102 61.47 15.24 44.74
N LEU A 1103 61.14 14.29 45.61
CA LEU A 1103 61.19 12.85 45.36
C LEU A 1103 59.94 12.20 45.95
N ASP A 1104 59.15 11.54 45.10
CA ASP A 1104 58.03 10.70 45.50
C ASP A 1104 58.52 9.27 45.76
N ILE A 1105 58.88 8.99 47.01
CA ILE A 1105 59.56 7.74 47.41
C ILE A 1105 58.71 6.48 47.21
N LYS A 1106 57.38 6.63 47.02
CA LYS A 1106 56.43 5.53 46.73
C LYS A 1106 56.62 4.95 45.34
N MET A 1107 57.13 5.73 44.39
CA MET A 1107 57.30 5.31 43.02
C MET A 1107 58.51 4.37 42.89
N ARG A 1108 58.28 3.08 43.11
CA ARG A 1108 59.28 2.01 43.03
C ARG A 1108 58.93 1.01 41.95
N ASP A 1109 59.95 0.37 41.39
CA ASP A 1109 59.77 -0.75 40.46
C ASP A 1109 59.51 -2.08 41.20
N ALA A 1110 59.32 -3.16 40.45
CA ALA A 1110 59.04 -4.49 41.00
C ALA A 1110 60.18 -5.07 41.87
N ASN A 1111 61.38 -4.48 41.83
CA ASN A 1111 62.53 -4.86 42.64
C ASN A 1111 62.74 -3.91 43.83
N ASP A 1112 61.73 -3.10 44.18
CA ASP A 1112 61.77 -2.09 45.25
C ASP A 1112 62.80 -0.96 45.00
N LEU A 1113 63.27 -0.78 43.76
CA LEU A 1113 64.17 0.32 43.39
C LEU A 1113 63.38 1.57 43.05
N ILE A 1114 63.90 2.74 43.44
CA ILE A 1114 63.28 4.04 43.17
C ILE A 1114 63.26 4.28 41.66
N SER A 1115 62.06 4.51 41.10
CA SER A 1115 61.90 4.83 39.69
C SER A 1115 62.57 6.17 39.37
N PRO A 1116 63.26 6.31 38.22
CA PRO A 1116 63.72 7.60 37.75
C PRO A 1116 62.59 8.66 37.64
N LEU A 1117 61.34 8.21 37.42
CA LEU A 1117 60.16 9.07 37.34
C LEU A 1117 59.68 9.60 38.70
N ALA A 1118 60.17 9.03 39.80
CA ALA A 1118 59.91 9.45 41.18
C ALA A 1118 60.44 10.85 41.48
N TRP A 1119 61.47 11.28 40.74
CA TRP A 1119 62.14 12.54 40.96
C TRP A 1119 61.48 13.71 40.23
N GLY A 1120 61.38 14.84 40.90
CA GLY A 1120 61.09 16.15 40.30
C GLY A 1120 62.34 16.80 39.69
N GLU A 1121 62.11 17.80 38.83
CA GLU A 1121 63.19 18.66 38.33
C GLU A 1121 63.74 19.58 39.44
N TRP A 1122 64.93 20.14 39.20
CA TRP A 1122 65.49 21.18 40.05
C TRP A 1122 64.93 22.55 39.61
N GLU A 1123 64.26 23.24 40.52
CA GLU A 1123 63.68 24.56 40.29
C GLU A 1123 64.46 25.63 41.07
N LYS A 1124 64.80 26.75 40.43
CA LYS A 1124 65.52 27.84 41.09
C LYS A 1124 64.68 28.49 42.20
N ILE A 1125 65.31 28.75 43.34
CA ILE A 1125 64.75 29.49 44.48
C ILE A 1125 65.30 30.92 44.46
N THR A 1126 64.42 31.92 44.50
CA THR A 1126 64.84 33.33 44.56
C THR A 1126 65.12 33.73 46.02
N LEU A 1127 66.36 33.59 46.46
CA LEU A 1127 66.82 34.04 47.78
C LEU A 1127 67.56 35.37 47.66
N SER A 1128 67.08 36.41 48.34
CA SER A 1128 67.78 37.70 48.45
C SER A 1128 68.44 37.81 49.82
N LEU A 1129 69.71 37.38 49.90
CA LEU A 1129 70.49 37.40 51.14
C LEU A 1129 70.97 38.83 51.44
N SER A 1130 70.83 39.27 52.69
CA SER A 1130 71.38 40.57 53.14
C SER A 1130 72.66 40.44 53.97
N GLY A 1131 73.10 39.20 54.22
CA GLY A 1131 74.30 38.87 54.98
C GLY A 1131 74.86 37.49 54.63
N THR A 1132 75.73 36.94 55.49
CA THR A 1132 76.31 35.60 55.31
C THR A 1132 75.30 34.52 55.71
N LEU A 1133 74.92 33.63 54.79
CA LEU A 1133 74.06 32.48 55.08
C LEU A 1133 74.75 31.49 56.03
N LEU A 1134 74.08 31.11 57.11
CA LEU A 1134 74.55 30.12 58.08
C LEU A 1134 73.87 28.75 57.89
N ALA A 1135 72.56 28.74 57.67
CA ALA A 1135 71.78 27.53 57.47
C ALA A 1135 70.55 27.80 56.61
N LEU A 1136 70.15 26.84 55.79
CA LEU A 1136 68.95 26.88 54.93
C LEU A 1136 68.24 25.52 55.00
N ARG A 1137 66.93 25.53 55.22
CA ARG A 1137 66.10 24.33 55.35
C ARG A 1137 64.81 24.46 54.53
N PRO A 1138 64.44 23.43 53.74
CA PRO A 1138 63.10 23.32 53.18
C PRO A 1138 62.09 22.96 54.27
N ILE A 1139 60.86 23.45 54.14
CA ILE A 1139 59.70 22.99 54.91
C ILE A 1139 58.44 23.13 54.07
N VAL A 1140 57.50 22.19 54.21
CA VAL A 1140 56.18 22.29 53.59
C VAL A 1140 55.15 22.52 54.69
N ILE A 1141 54.32 23.56 54.53
CA ILE A 1141 53.26 23.90 55.49
C ILE A 1141 51.96 23.95 54.72
N SER A 1142 51.02 23.06 55.06
CA SER A 1142 49.70 22.94 54.40
C SER A 1142 49.79 22.84 52.87
N GLY A 1143 50.73 22.02 52.37
CA GLY A 1143 50.97 21.81 50.93
C GLY A 1143 51.75 22.93 50.23
N ARG A 1144 52.14 24.01 50.92
CA ARG A 1144 52.94 25.10 50.36
C ARG A 1144 54.41 24.98 50.75
N GLN A 1145 55.30 25.21 49.80
CA GLN A 1145 56.76 25.12 49.98
C GLN A 1145 57.33 26.42 50.58
N TYR A 1146 58.11 26.29 51.65
CA TYR A 1146 58.82 27.38 52.32
C TYR A 1146 60.32 27.05 52.37
N ALA A 1147 61.15 28.07 52.17
CA ALA A 1147 62.59 28.01 52.38
C ALA A 1147 62.93 28.94 53.55
N ILE A 1148 63.34 28.36 54.68
CA ILE A 1148 63.70 29.09 55.90
C ILE A 1148 65.22 29.10 56.03
N TRP A 1149 65.79 30.28 56.27
CA TRP A 1149 67.22 30.41 56.45
C TRP A 1149 67.63 31.32 57.59
N VAL A 1150 68.87 31.16 58.02
CA VAL A 1150 69.52 31.96 59.04
C VAL A 1150 70.68 32.69 58.38
N GLU A 1151 70.73 34.01 58.47
CA GLU A 1151 71.81 34.84 57.95
C GLU A 1151 72.41 35.75 59.02
N ARG A 1152 73.72 35.96 58.97
CA ARG A 1152 74.45 36.89 59.82
C ARG A 1152 74.71 38.19 59.07
N GLU A 1153 74.30 39.32 59.64
CA GLU A 1153 74.53 40.64 59.04
C GLU A 1153 76.03 40.91 58.85
N SER A 1154 76.39 41.63 57.79
CA SER A 1154 77.78 42.02 57.52
C SER A 1154 78.27 43.08 58.51
N SER A 1155 77.37 43.99 58.91
CA SER A 1155 77.63 45.05 59.88
C SER A 1155 77.74 44.51 61.32
N PRO A 1156 78.82 44.86 62.05
CA PRO A 1156 78.91 44.57 63.48
C PRO A 1156 77.85 45.33 64.27
N LEU A 1157 77.43 44.76 65.39
CA LEU A 1157 76.59 45.45 66.37
C LEU A 1157 77.38 46.60 67.02
N MET A 1158 76.68 47.61 67.53
CA MET A 1158 77.32 48.71 68.25
C MET A 1158 77.47 48.37 69.73
N SER A 1159 78.68 48.52 70.28
CA SER A 1159 78.97 48.32 71.70
C SER A 1159 78.37 49.44 72.57
N ALA A 1160 78.42 49.28 73.90
CA ALA A 1160 77.95 50.29 74.85
C ALA A 1160 78.69 51.65 74.71
N GLU A 1161 79.89 51.67 74.10
CA GLU A 1161 80.68 52.88 73.82
C GLU A 1161 80.46 53.43 72.39
N GLN A 1162 79.47 52.94 71.64
CA GLN A 1162 79.24 53.26 70.21
C GLN A 1162 80.41 52.90 69.27
N LYS A 1163 81.17 51.85 69.60
CA LYS A 1163 82.21 51.29 68.70
C LYS A 1163 81.72 49.97 68.07
N PRO A 1164 82.24 49.56 66.91
CA PRO A 1164 81.97 48.25 66.32
C PRO A 1164 82.29 47.10 67.30
N SER A 1165 81.34 46.21 67.54
CA SER A 1165 81.47 45.01 68.37
C SER A 1165 81.93 43.79 67.56
N ASP A 1166 82.47 42.76 68.23
CA ASP A 1166 82.80 41.45 67.61
C ASP A 1166 81.54 40.66 67.22
N TYR A 1167 80.39 41.03 67.79
CA TYR A 1167 79.10 40.38 67.57
C TYR A 1167 78.35 41.01 66.39
N ARG A 1168 77.62 40.19 65.64
CA ARG A 1168 76.79 40.60 64.49
C ARG A 1168 75.38 40.05 64.67
N ALA A 1169 74.38 40.78 64.19
CA ALA A 1169 73.00 40.32 64.27
C ALA A 1169 72.77 39.07 63.41
N ILE A 1170 71.94 38.15 63.91
CA ILE A 1170 71.50 36.96 63.18
C ILE A 1170 70.01 37.11 62.86
N ASN A 1171 69.65 37.03 61.59
CA ASN A 1171 68.26 37.06 61.12
C ASN A 1171 67.81 35.66 60.72
N VAL A 1172 66.68 35.22 61.25
CA VAL A 1172 65.92 34.08 60.72
C VAL A 1172 64.91 34.63 59.74
N LYS A 1173 65.01 34.22 58.48
CA LYS A 1173 64.16 34.67 57.39
C LYS A 1173 63.51 33.50 56.67
N PHE A 1174 62.42 33.77 55.96
CA PHE A 1174 61.78 32.77 55.11
C PHE A 1174 61.21 33.39 53.83
N THR A 1175 61.10 32.55 52.81
CA THR A 1175 60.32 32.80 51.59
C THR A 1175 59.41 31.60 51.35
N TYR A 1176 58.33 31.79 50.61
CA TYR A 1176 57.40 30.73 50.23
C TYR A 1176 57.03 30.81 48.76
N LYS A 1177 56.75 29.65 48.17
CA LYS A 1177 56.30 29.54 46.78
C LYS A 1177 54.84 29.93 46.68
N GLN A 1178 54.53 30.89 45.80
CA GLN A 1178 53.20 31.38 45.51
C GLN A 1178 52.49 30.45 44.50
N SER A 1179 51.17 30.60 44.34
CA SER A 1179 50.37 29.77 43.41
C SER A 1179 50.76 29.95 41.94
N ASN A 1180 51.40 31.06 41.57
CA ASN A 1180 51.96 31.30 40.23
C ASN A 1180 53.34 30.64 40.01
N GLY A 1181 53.89 29.97 41.04
CA GLY A 1181 55.19 29.32 41.00
C GLY A 1181 56.38 30.20 41.42
N GLU A 1182 56.19 31.50 41.64
CA GLU A 1182 57.25 32.42 42.06
C GLU A 1182 57.47 32.40 43.58
N TRP A 1183 58.69 32.73 44.02
CA TRP A 1183 59.04 32.83 45.44
C TRP A 1183 58.76 34.24 45.97
N SER A 1184 58.20 34.34 47.18
CA SER A 1184 57.93 35.64 47.83
C SER A 1184 59.21 36.38 48.24
N ALA A 1185 59.10 37.69 48.48
CA ALA A 1185 60.20 38.46 49.04
C ALA A 1185 60.62 37.91 50.43
N PRO A 1186 61.88 38.06 50.85
CA PRO A 1186 62.34 37.62 52.17
C PRO A 1186 61.51 38.24 53.31
N ASN A 1187 60.89 37.39 54.12
CA ASN A 1187 60.20 37.78 55.34
C ASN A 1187 61.10 37.51 56.54
N THR A 1188 61.21 38.45 57.48
CA THR A 1188 62.00 38.24 58.70
C THR A 1188 61.11 37.63 59.78
N LEU A 1189 61.47 36.43 60.24
CA LEU A 1189 60.78 35.73 61.31
C LEU A 1189 61.26 36.22 62.68
N PHE A 1190 62.58 36.35 62.84
CA PHE A 1190 63.21 36.74 64.10
C PHE A 1190 64.58 37.37 63.86
N ARG A 1191 64.99 38.33 64.69
CA ARG A 1191 66.31 38.98 64.63
C ARG A 1191 66.96 38.94 66.02
N LEU A 1192 68.13 38.31 66.08
CA LEU A 1192 68.99 38.23 67.26
C LEU A 1192 70.10 39.28 67.14
N ASN A 1193 69.88 40.44 67.71
CA ASN A 1193 70.81 41.58 67.76
C ASN A 1193 71.26 41.90 69.19
N GLY A 1194 70.94 41.03 70.16
CA GLY A 1194 71.23 41.23 71.59
C GLY A 1194 70.28 42.18 72.30
N THR A 1195 69.14 42.54 71.69
CA THR A 1195 68.07 43.30 72.35
C THR A 1195 66.93 42.37 72.79
N ASP A 1196 66.19 42.78 73.80
CA ASP A 1196 64.99 42.10 74.26
C ASP A 1196 63.80 42.30 73.29
N ALA A 1197 62.62 41.79 73.66
CA ALA A 1197 61.40 41.91 72.86
C ALA A 1197 60.94 43.37 72.62
N ASN A 1198 61.42 44.33 73.40
CA ASN A 1198 61.13 45.76 73.25
C ASN A 1198 62.18 46.49 72.39
N GLY A 1199 63.21 45.78 71.91
CA GLY A 1199 64.31 46.37 71.14
C GLY A 1199 65.35 47.09 72.02
N GLU A 1200 65.32 46.87 73.34
CA GLU A 1200 66.26 47.46 74.28
C GLU A 1200 67.37 46.46 74.65
N TYR A 1201 68.60 46.94 74.84
CA TYR A 1201 69.67 46.10 75.34
C TYR A 1201 69.47 45.82 76.83
N PRO A 1202 69.69 44.58 77.32
CA PRO A 1202 69.55 44.28 78.74
C PRO A 1202 70.49 45.15 79.59
N THR A 1203 69.95 45.69 80.68
CA THR A 1203 70.68 46.54 81.63
C THR A 1203 70.76 45.86 83.00
N LYS A 1204 71.90 46.04 83.69
CA LYS A 1204 72.12 45.59 85.06
C LYS A 1204 72.68 46.78 85.85
N ASP A 1205 72.03 47.13 86.95
CA ASP A 1205 72.39 48.30 87.78
C ASP A 1205 72.44 49.63 86.99
N GLY A 1206 71.53 49.81 86.04
CA GLY A 1206 71.42 51.03 85.22
C GLY A 1206 72.49 51.20 84.15
N LYS A 1207 73.35 50.18 83.92
CA LYS A 1207 74.34 50.15 82.84
C LYS A 1207 74.04 48.99 81.88
N ARG A 1208 74.28 49.19 80.59
CA ARG A 1208 74.16 48.13 79.56
C ARG A 1208 75.10 46.99 79.91
N VAL A 1209 74.59 45.76 79.87
CA VAL A 1209 75.38 44.53 80.08
C VAL A 1209 76.43 44.41 78.97
N PRO A 1210 77.69 44.06 79.28
CA PRO A 1210 78.71 43.81 78.25
C PRO A 1210 78.25 42.74 77.26
N ASP A 1211 78.52 42.92 75.96
CA ASP A 1211 78.03 42.01 74.90
C ASP A 1211 78.44 40.52 75.12
N LYS A 1212 79.54 40.26 75.83
CA LYS A 1212 79.99 38.90 76.21
C LYS A 1212 79.12 38.21 77.28
N GLU A 1213 78.39 38.99 78.05
CA GLU A 1213 77.55 38.54 79.18
C GLU A 1213 76.04 38.67 78.84
N ASN A 1214 75.71 39.04 77.59
CA ASN A 1214 74.36 39.16 77.09
C ASN A 1214 73.88 37.79 76.54
N PRO A 1215 72.86 37.16 77.16
CA PRO A 1215 72.43 35.80 76.86
C PRO A 1215 71.78 35.61 75.47
#